data_AF-A0AAD9PMR8-F1
#
_entry.id   AF-A0AAD9PMR8-F1
#
_cell.length_a   1.000
_cell.length_b   1.000
_cell.length_c   1.000
_cell.angle_alpha   90.00
_cell.angle_beta   90.00
_cell.angle_gamma   90.00
#
_symmetry.space_group_name_H-M   'P 1'
#
loop_
_entity.id
_entity.type
_entity.pdbx_description
1 polymer ?
#
loop_
_entity_poly.entity_id
_entity_poly.type
_entity_poly.pdbx_seq_one_letter_code
_entity_poly.pdbx_strand_id
1 'polypeptide(L)'
;MEVTFICNCGVCNSLLVEIGGVYILCNIPCDVERLFPNDETKSILGPNGKIHCIIATTAQGLENVEALRELCDLSTTHILCTRPIYTLACIFTRQVLKSQKYHGDVEISGNKVKYNSYVINRVLHHQLKVEKQFNKDSNDVPPYLQCEQFLNNNLLHAISFKEVSQLSIEVDVEFACLKSLVNVDFVATASGFSFGSSNWYITCCGYTIAIYGESTNPMVPTIYKPFDSTLMESANYNIISPGATCQPKFQTTSKSEEIKFETYSEPAQQLEYTVQLITIANAAIDGILQGEVVIIPVDPFGNVTFAIIEHLIIAMEKRLRQHQMVRIYCLGDCMQDLFNFGTKSAEWVHPERGECAMHHENPTSPFPMLEKIKESNKLFIGNSLNDLKTVYRMPCVMLVTSFFQSNCMEFLKQKISDPNVNFIWISNRLKQMVLGHARPFAKMINVFLEPRMTFDALCNMISNTRTILVPQPLEAAAISRMQTHPATFKIGNNINVSIPLPKGLIKTSLLLSQFENVVLPNLKSIPGSSCKVAPLQIQSQVAQDMVLVSNDSCKRNVPVMFGTFTVNQVVKQLQQEGLRNEINVTKSNQYPFVIHIPERNIVIIMESPQHTIIEANNDDDRQFATQLILNFLTLI
;
A
#
# COMPACT_ATOMS: atom_id res chain seq x y z
N MET A 1 14.55 3.02 7.52
CA MET A 1 13.38 2.32 6.95
C MET A 1 13.88 1.08 6.28
N GLU A 2 13.19 0.00 6.54
CA GLU A 2 13.40 -1.29 5.92
C GLU A 2 12.18 -1.65 5.09
N VAL A 3 12.40 -2.20 3.90
CA VAL A 3 11.33 -2.73 3.04
C VAL A 3 11.66 -4.19 2.73
N THR A 4 10.77 -5.09 3.13
CA THR A 4 10.88 -6.52 2.93
C THR A 4 9.76 -7.01 2.04
N PHE A 5 10.09 -7.51 0.86
CA PHE A 5 9.14 -8.12 -0.07
C PHE A 5 8.91 -9.58 0.32
N ILE A 6 7.78 -9.86 0.95
CA ILE A 6 7.43 -11.16 1.52
C ILE A 6 7.01 -12.15 0.43
N CYS A 7 6.17 -11.71 -0.50
CA CYS A 7 5.46 -12.59 -1.42
C CYS A 7 5.37 -11.97 -2.82
N ASN A 8 6.11 -12.55 -3.76
CA ASN A 8 6.24 -12.06 -5.15
C ASN A 8 5.41 -12.87 -6.16
N CYS A 9 4.39 -13.63 -5.72
CA CYS A 9 3.70 -14.57 -6.60
C CYS A 9 2.78 -13.92 -7.65
N GLY A 10 2.81 -12.59 -7.78
CA GLY A 10 1.94 -11.82 -8.68
C GLY A 10 0.47 -11.79 -8.25
N VAL A 11 0.15 -12.36 -7.08
CA VAL A 11 -1.21 -12.45 -6.51
C VAL A 11 -1.34 -11.57 -5.27
N CYS A 12 -0.63 -11.94 -4.20
CA CYS A 12 -0.61 -11.22 -2.93
C CYS A 12 0.12 -9.88 -3.06
N ASN A 13 1.24 -9.88 -3.80
CA ASN A 13 2.21 -8.79 -3.90
C ASN A 13 2.57 -8.21 -2.52
N SER A 14 2.69 -9.09 -1.53
CA SER A 14 2.82 -8.70 -0.13
C SER A 14 4.21 -8.18 0.18
N LEU A 15 4.26 -7.07 0.89
CA LEU A 15 5.49 -6.47 1.38
C LEU A 15 5.26 -5.90 2.79
N LEU A 16 6.34 -5.87 3.57
CA LEU A 16 6.38 -5.22 4.87
C LEU A 16 7.28 -3.99 4.79
N VAL A 17 6.80 -2.90 5.37
CA VAL A 17 7.57 -1.66 5.50
C VAL A 17 7.73 -1.34 6.97
N GLU A 18 8.98 -1.18 7.40
CA GLU A 18 9.32 -0.66 8.73
C GLU A 18 9.78 0.80 8.64
N ILE A 19 9.07 1.70 9.32
CA ILE A 19 9.46 3.12 9.44
C ILE A 19 9.41 3.54 10.90
N GLY A 20 10.59 3.80 11.49
CA GLY A 20 10.67 4.32 12.87
C GLY A 20 10.02 3.38 13.89
N GLY A 21 10.17 2.06 13.73
CA GLY A 21 9.55 1.05 14.58
C GLY A 21 8.08 0.73 14.26
N VAL A 22 7.47 1.39 13.27
CA VAL A 22 6.12 1.07 12.78
C VAL A 22 6.21 0.02 11.67
N TYR A 23 5.52 -1.10 11.86
CA TYR A 23 5.44 -2.23 10.91
C TYR A 23 4.13 -2.17 10.13
N ILE A 24 4.23 -1.93 8.82
CA ILE A 24 3.09 -1.79 7.90
C ILE A 24 3.14 -2.94 6.89
N LEU A 25 2.19 -3.86 6.98
CA LEU A 25 2.01 -4.95 6.02
C LEU A 25 1.11 -4.47 4.88
N CYS A 26 1.64 -4.40 3.67
CA CYS A 26 0.87 -4.12 2.46
C CYS A 26 0.46 -5.44 1.80
N ASN A 27 -0.84 -5.68 1.71
CA ASN A 27 -1.50 -6.91 1.28
C ASN A 27 -1.07 -8.15 2.08
N ILE A 28 -2.04 -9.01 2.41
CA ILE A 28 -1.79 -10.25 3.14
C ILE A 28 -1.27 -11.32 2.15
N PRO A 29 -0.18 -12.04 2.48
CA PRO A 29 0.33 -13.12 1.63
C PRO A 29 -0.72 -14.20 1.37
N CYS A 30 -0.72 -14.79 0.17
CA CYS A 30 -1.69 -15.85 -0.19
C CYS A 30 -1.39 -17.20 0.45
N ASP A 31 -0.18 -17.42 0.95
CA ASP A 31 0.27 -18.69 1.50
C ASP A 31 0.99 -18.42 2.82
N VAL A 32 0.23 -17.86 3.78
CA VAL A 32 0.76 -17.40 5.07
C VAL A 32 1.42 -18.56 5.83
N GLU A 33 0.84 -19.76 5.81
CA GLU A 33 1.39 -20.94 6.49
C GLU A 33 2.72 -21.42 5.88
N ARG A 34 2.86 -21.41 4.55
CA ARG A 34 4.13 -21.81 3.91
C ARG A 34 5.22 -20.77 4.12
N LEU A 35 4.84 -19.49 4.17
CA LEU A 35 5.77 -18.39 4.36
C LEU A 35 6.22 -18.28 5.81
N PHE A 36 5.37 -18.66 6.77
CA PHE A 36 5.65 -18.57 8.20
C PHE A 36 5.42 -19.90 8.94
N PRO A 37 6.15 -20.97 8.58
CA PRO A 37 5.94 -22.31 9.15
C PRO A 37 6.40 -22.44 10.62
N ASN A 38 7.16 -21.48 11.14
CA ASN A 38 7.74 -21.52 12.49
C ASN A 38 7.96 -20.10 13.05
N ASP A 39 8.20 -19.97 14.35
CA ASP A 39 8.33 -18.66 15.00
C ASP A 39 9.55 -17.85 14.49
N GLU A 40 10.60 -18.52 14.02
CA GLU A 40 11.76 -17.87 13.37
C GLU A 40 11.39 -17.16 12.06
N THR A 41 10.46 -17.72 11.28
CA THR A 41 10.00 -17.05 10.05
C THR A 41 8.98 -15.96 10.34
N LYS A 42 8.22 -16.07 11.45
CA LYS A 42 7.32 -14.99 11.91
C LYS A 42 8.06 -13.71 12.27
N SER A 43 9.35 -13.78 12.64
CA SER A 43 10.14 -12.57 12.90
C SER A 43 10.30 -11.68 11.66
N ILE A 44 10.04 -12.21 10.46
CA ILE A 44 9.97 -11.42 9.21
C ILE A 44 8.83 -10.40 9.29
N LEU A 45 7.75 -10.67 10.02
CA LEU A 45 6.60 -9.77 10.18
C LEU A 45 6.83 -8.67 11.23
N GLY A 46 8.01 -8.64 11.85
CA GLY A 46 8.40 -7.74 12.93
C GLY A 46 8.89 -8.50 14.17
N PRO A 47 9.44 -7.79 15.18
CA PRO A 47 9.81 -8.38 16.45
C PRO A 47 8.59 -9.04 17.08
N ASN A 48 8.70 -10.34 17.40
CA ASN A 48 7.62 -11.20 17.88
C ASN A 48 6.40 -11.30 16.93
N GLY A 49 6.56 -11.01 15.64
CA GLY A 49 5.47 -11.05 14.65
C GLY A 49 4.46 -9.89 14.80
N LYS A 50 4.86 -8.78 15.41
CA LYS A 50 4.00 -7.60 15.65
C LYS A 50 3.75 -6.81 14.36
N ILE A 51 2.50 -6.75 13.94
CA ILE A 51 2.05 -5.92 12.81
C ILE A 51 1.21 -4.76 13.36
N HIS A 52 1.61 -3.52 13.10
CA HIS A 52 0.88 -2.34 13.58
C HIS A 52 -0.26 -1.96 12.64
N CYS A 53 0.02 -1.98 11.33
CA CYS A 53 -0.96 -1.65 10.30
C CYS A 53 -0.96 -2.70 9.18
N ILE A 54 -2.13 -3.00 8.64
CA ILE A 54 -2.32 -3.71 7.37
C ILE A 54 -2.97 -2.72 6.40
N ILE A 55 -2.37 -2.53 5.23
CA ILE A 55 -2.98 -1.77 4.14
C ILE A 55 -3.29 -2.69 2.97
N ALA A 56 -4.39 -2.47 2.26
CA ALA A 56 -4.76 -3.27 1.10
C ALA A 56 -4.82 -2.42 -0.18
N THR A 57 -4.17 -2.88 -1.25
CA THR A 57 -4.22 -2.24 -2.59
C THR A 57 -5.39 -2.73 -3.43
N THR A 58 -5.86 -3.94 -3.17
CA THR A 58 -7.02 -4.58 -3.81
C THR A 58 -7.79 -5.45 -2.80
N ALA A 59 -9.00 -5.88 -3.15
CA ALA A 59 -9.77 -6.82 -2.33
C ALA A 59 -9.04 -8.16 -2.11
N GLN A 60 -8.22 -8.59 -3.07
CA GLN A 60 -7.37 -9.79 -2.96
C GLN A 60 -6.37 -9.68 -1.80
N GLY A 61 -5.92 -8.46 -1.51
CA GLY A 61 -4.99 -8.17 -0.41
C GLY A 61 -5.54 -8.50 0.98
N LEU A 62 -6.84 -8.78 1.13
CA LEU A 62 -7.48 -9.15 2.41
C LEU A 62 -7.98 -10.59 2.46
N GLU A 63 -7.78 -11.41 1.40
CA GLU A 63 -8.34 -12.77 1.31
C GLU A 63 -7.92 -13.69 2.47
N ASN A 64 -6.72 -13.51 3.02
CA ASN A 64 -6.10 -14.45 3.95
C ASN A 64 -5.98 -13.88 5.37
N VAL A 65 -6.86 -12.95 5.73
CA VAL A 65 -6.85 -12.30 7.05
C VAL A 65 -7.02 -13.29 8.20
N GLU A 66 -7.86 -14.32 8.03
CA GLU A 66 -8.07 -15.32 9.09
C GLU A 66 -6.83 -16.20 9.28
N ALA A 67 -6.19 -16.64 8.18
CA ALA A 67 -4.94 -17.39 8.25
C ALA A 67 -3.80 -16.59 8.92
N LEU A 68 -3.76 -15.27 8.70
CA LEU A 68 -2.81 -14.40 9.40
C LEU A 68 -3.12 -14.28 10.88
N ARG A 69 -4.41 -14.17 11.26
CA ARG A 69 -4.86 -14.08 12.66
C ARG A 69 -4.56 -15.35 13.47
N GLU A 70 -4.55 -16.52 12.84
CA GLU A 70 -4.13 -17.76 13.51
C GLU A 70 -2.62 -17.78 13.82
N LEU A 71 -1.82 -16.99 13.11
CA LEU A 71 -0.36 -17.00 13.20
C LEU A 71 0.20 -15.83 14.02
N CYS A 72 -0.49 -14.70 14.01
CA CYS A 72 -0.10 -13.44 14.63
C CYS A 72 -1.23 -12.87 15.50
N ASP A 73 -0.90 -12.28 16.63
CA ASP A 73 -1.87 -11.49 17.39
C ASP A 73 -2.17 -10.17 16.66
N LEU A 74 -3.36 -10.10 16.06
CA LEU A 74 -3.84 -8.91 15.34
C LEU A 74 -4.78 -8.04 16.19
N SER A 75 -4.91 -8.30 17.49
CA SER A 75 -5.88 -7.61 18.36
C SER A 75 -5.69 -6.09 18.43
N THR A 76 -4.48 -5.60 18.18
CA THR A 76 -4.13 -4.17 18.15
C THR A 76 -3.79 -3.66 16.76
N THR A 77 -3.96 -4.48 15.72
CA THR A 77 -3.56 -4.14 14.34
C THR A 77 -4.64 -3.31 13.67
N HIS A 78 -4.26 -2.16 13.12
CA HIS A 78 -5.14 -1.32 12.31
C HIS A 78 -5.21 -1.84 10.87
N ILE A 79 -6.41 -1.98 10.31
CA ILE A 79 -6.60 -2.36 8.91
C ILE A 79 -7.11 -1.16 8.13
N LEU A 80 -6.37 -0.72 7.11
CA LEU A 80 -6.76 0.37 6.25
C LEU A 80 -7.00 -0.12 4.82
N CYS A 81 -8.15 0.23 4.27
CA CYS A 81 -8.53 -0.11 2.90
C CYS A 81 -9.55 0.89 2.37
N THR A 82 -9.79 0.88 1.06
CA THR A 82 -10.90 1.66 0.51
C THR A 82 -12.23 0.95 0.78
N ARG A 83 -13.33 1.71 0.83
CA ARG A 83 -14.69 1.16 1.05
C ARG A 83 -15.07 0.02 0.08
N PRO A 84 -14.74 0.07 -1.24
CA PRO A 84 -14.98 -1.06 -2.14
C PRO A 84 -14.12 -2.27 -1.84
N ILE A 85 -12.83 -2.08 -1.53
CA ILE A 85 -11.93 -3.17 -1.18
C ILE A 85 -12.49 -3.92 0.03
N TYR A 86 -12.90 -3.18 1.07
CA TYR A 86 -13.55 -3.74 2.24
C TYR A 86 -14.80 -4.55 1.88
N THR A 87 -15.71 -3.95 1.12
CA THR A 87 -17.00 -4.54 0.77
C THR A 87 -16.82 -5.82 -0.05
N LEU A 88 -15.94 -5.78 -1.05
CA LEU A 88 -15.64 -6.92 -1.92
C LEU A 88 -14.93 -8.05 -1.16
N ALA A 89 -13.99 -7.72 -0.27
CA ALA A 89 -13.37 -8.70 0.61
C ALA A 89 -14.41 -9.38 1.51
N CYS A 90 -15.34 -8.62 2.11
CA CYS A 90 -16.42 -9.18 2.93
C CYS A 90 -17.35 -10.10 2.12
N ILE A 91 -17.74 -9.67 0.90
CA ILE A 91 -18.55 -10.48 -0.02
C ILE A 91 -17.85 -11.81 -0.32
N PHE A 92 -16.55 -11.77 -0.63
CA PHE A 92 -15.76 -12.95 -0.93
C PHE A 92 -15.64 -13.88 0.27
N THR A 93 -15.20 -13.36 1.43
CA THR A 93 -14.99 -14.14 2.65
C THR A 93 -16.26 -14.84 3.12
N ARG A 94 -17.41 -14.16 3.09
CA ARG A 94 -18.71 -14.78 3.44
C ARG A 94 -19.04 -15.99 2.57
N GLN A 95 -18.62 -16.01 1.31
CA GLN A 95 -18.95 -17.08 0.37
C GLN A 95 -17.96 -18.25 0.42
N VAL A 96 -16.65 -17.99 0.57
CA VAL A 96 -15.64 -19.03 0.83
C VAL A 96 -16.01 -19.84 2.07
N LEU A 97 -16.45 -19.18 3.14
CA LEU A 97 -16.80 -19.85 4.38
C LEU A 97 -18.13 -20.63 4.29
N LYS A 98 -19.05 -20.22 3.41
CA LYS A 98 -20.27 -20.99 3.10
C LYS A 98 -19.96 -22.24 2.28
N SER A 99 -19.03 -22.17 1.32
CA SER A 99 -18.66 -23.34 0.49
C SER A 99 -17.89 -24.39 1.29
N GLN A 100 -17.07 -23.98 2.26
CA GLN A 100 -16.37 -24.90 3.17
C GLN A 100 -17.33 -25.72 4.06
N LYS A 101 -18.44 -25.12 4.50
CA LYS A 101 -19.49 -25.81 5.27
C LYS A 101 -20.13 -26.98 4.51
N TYR A 102 -20.24 -26.88 3.18
CA TYR A 102 -20.83 -27.93 2.34
C TYR A 102 -19.89 -29.13 2.11
N HIS A 103 -18.58 -28.96 2.30
CA HIS A 103 -17.62 -30.07 2.17
C HIS A 103 -17.40 -30.84 3.48
N GLY A 104 -17.84 -30.33 4.62
CA GLY A 104 -17.80 -31.04 5.91
C GLY A 104 -18.80 -32.21 6.04
N ASP A 105 -19.88 -32.20 5.24
CA ASP A 105 -21.01 -33.15 5.37
C ASP A 105 -21.02 -34.26 4.31
N VAL A 106 -19.97 -34.41 3.49
CA VAL A 106 -19.93 -35.47 2.46
C VAL A 106 -19.06 -36.65 2.89
N GLU A 107 -19.69 -37.67 3.49
CA GLU A 107 -19.10 -39.01 3.57
C GLU A 107 -19.02 -39.64 2.16
N ILE A 108 -17.91 -39.41 1.44
CA ILE A 108 -17.63 -40.14 0.20
C ILE A 108 -16.98 -41.48 0.54
N SER A 109 -17.81 -42.52 0.46
CA SER A 109 -17.50 -43.94 0.46
C SER A 109 -16.04 -44.34 0.17
N GLY A 110 -15.35 -44.84 1.20
CA GLY A 110 -14.49 -46.02 1.16
C GLY A 110 -13.14 -45.97 0.43
N ASN A 111 -12.87 -45.00 -0.45
CA ASN A 111 -11.60 -44.94 -1.19
C ASN A 111 -10.89 -43.60 -0.98
N LYS A 112 -9.79 -43.62 -0.24
CA LYS A 112 -8.87 -42.48 -0.06
C LYS A 112 -8.27 -42.07 -1.40
N VAL A 113 -8.87 -41.08 -2.06
CA VAL A 113 -8.24 -40.38 -3.18
C VAL A 113 -7.14 -39.51 -2.59
N LYS A 114 -5.88 -39.92 -2.79
CA LYS A 114 -4.71 -39.06 -2.52
C LYS A 114 -4.72 -37.92 -3.54
N TYR A 115 -5.29 -36.78 -3.17
CA TYR A 115 -5.10 -35.54 -3.93
C TYR A 115 -3.65 -35.10 -3.79
N ASN A 116 -2.95 -35.08 -4.91
CA ASN A 116 -1.55 -34.73 -5.00
C ASN A 116 -1.43 -33.20 -5.14
N SER A 117 -1.57 -32.48 -4.04
CA SER A 117 -0.95 -31.17 -3.88
C SER A 117 -0.51 -31.00 -2.42
N TYR A 118 0.77 -30.68 -2.25
CA TYR A 118 1.47 -30.59 -0.97
C TYR A 118 0.88 -29.54 0.00
N VAL A 119 -0.05 -28.70 -0.48
CA VAL A 119 -0.75 -27.63 0.27
C VAL A 119 -1.99 -28.16 1.01
N ILE A 120 -2.58 -29.28 0.57
CA ILE A 120 -3.91 -29.71 1.01
C ILE A 120 -3.88 -30.65 2.22
N ASN A 121 -2.81 -31.42 2.44
CA ASN A 121 -2.78 -32.45 3.49
C ASN A 121 -2.41 -31.97 4.89
N ARG A 122 -2.01 -30.72 5.12
CA ARG A 122 -1.72 -30.20 6.47
C ARG A 122 -2.83 -29.32 7.05
N VAL A 123 -3.43 -28.44 6.24
CA VAL A 123 -4.59 -27.62 6.63
C VAL A 123 -5.76 -28.50 7.07
N LEU A 124 -6.12 -29.51 6.27
CA LEU A 124 -7.18 -30.47 6.60
C LEU A 124 -6.87 -31.34 7.83
N HIS A 125 -5.60 -31.72 8.04
CA HIS A 125 -5.24 -32.64 9.13
C HIS A 125 -5.06 -31.94 10.48
N HIS A 126 -4.83 -30.62 10.49
CA HIS A 126 -4.76 -29.80 11.70
C HIS A 126 -6.13 -29.25 12.10
N GLN A 127 -6.97 -28.80 11.14
CA GLN A 127 -8.33 -28.35 11.44
C GLN A 127 -9.27 -29.50 11.87
N LEU A 128 -9.17 -30.69 11.27
CA LEU A 128 -9.90 -31.89 11.76
C LEU A 128 -9.42 -32.37 13.15
N LYS A 129 -8.24 -31.95 13.61
CA LYS A 129 -7.77 -32.18 14.99
C LYS A 129 -8.37 -31.18 15.97
N VAL A 130 -8.56 -29.92 15.53
CA VAL A 130 -9.19 -28.85 16.30
C VAL A 130 -10.70 -29.10 16.43
N GLU A 131 -11.39 -29.53 15.37
CA GLU A 131 -12.83 -29.90 15.45
C GLU A 131 -13.10 -31.10 16.37
N LYS A 132 -12.12 -32.00 16.57
CA LYS A 132 -12.22 -33.08 17.57
C LYS A 132 -11.93 -32.62 19.01
N GLN A 133 -11.37 -31.43 19.20
CA GLN A 133 -11.11 -30.84 20.51
C GLN A 133 -12.18 -29.80 20.93
N PHE A 134 -12.95 -29.25 19.98
CA PHE A 134 -14.01 -28.26 20.23
C PHE A 134 -15.43 -28.86 20.42
N ASN A 135 -15.53 -30.17 20.67
CA ASN A 135 -16.80 -30.79 21.07
C ASN A 135 -16.80 -31.09 22.57
N LYS A 136 -17.04 -30.03 23.36
CA LYS A 136 -17.87 -30.00 24.58
C LYS A 136 -17.67 -28.65 25.27
N ASP A 137 -18.76 -27.90 25.39
CA ASP A 137 -18.96 -26.80 26.34
C ASP A 137 -18.33 -25.43 26.01
N SER A 138 -18.86 -24.74 25.00
CA SER A 138 -18.79 -23.27 24.91
C SER A 138 -19.83 -22.72 23.93
N ASN A 139 -20.40 -21.56 24.25
CA ASN A 139 -21.23 -20.74 23.37
C ASN A 139 -20.40 -20.11 22.23
N ASP A 140 -19.59 -20.91 21.53
CA ASP A 140 -18.59 -20.39 20.61
C ASP A 140 -19.23 -19.91 19.30
N VAL A 141 -19.03 -18.61 19.06
CA VAL A 141 -19.39 -17.92 17.83
C VAL A 141 -18.63 -18.58 16.67
N PRO A 142 -19.31 -19.01 15.60
CA PRO A 142 -18.67 -19.67 14.46
C PRO A 142 -17.50 -18.86 13.87
N PRO A 143 -16.44 -19.49 13.34
CA PRO A 143 -15.26 -18.80 12.82
C PRO A 143 -15.57 -17.70 11.79
N TYR A 144 -16.62 -17.87 10.98
CA TYR A 144 -17.04 -16.87 10.00
C TYR A 144 -17.59 -15.58 10.61
N LEU A 145 -18.29 -15.68 11.74
CA LEU A 145 -18.73 -14.52 12.49
C LEU A 145 -17.52 -13.80 13.10
N GLN A 146 -16.44 -14.52 13.43
CA GLN A 146 -15.24 -13.92 14.00
C GLN A 146 -14.40 -13.15 12.97
N CYS A 147 -14.24 -13.65 11.74
CA CYS A 147 -13.55 -12.91 10.68
C CYS A 147 -14.33 -11.65 10.28
N GLU A 148 -15.65 -11.77 10.16
CA GLU A 148 -16.52 -10.61 9.89
C GLU A 148 -16.53 -9.64 11.08
N GLN A 149 -16.54 -10.11 12.32
CA GLN A 149 -16.40 -9.26 13.51
C GLN A 149 -15.04 -8.59 13.56
N PHE A 150 -13.95 -9.30 13.24
CA PHE A 150 -12.60 -8.74 13.19
C PHE A 150 -12.49 -7.63 12.15
N LEU A 151 -13.02 -7.88 10.95
CA LEU A 151 -13.15 -6.87 9.92
C LEU A 151 -14.07 -5.71 10.35
N ASN A 152 -15.11 -5.97 11.16
CA ASN A 152 -16.01 -4.94 11.70
C ASN A 152 -15.54 -4.34 13.04
N ASN A 153 -14.35 -4.67 13.54
CA ASN A 153 -13.85 -4.12 14.80
C ASN A 153 -13.45 -2.65 14.62
N ASN A 154 -13.35 -1.93 15.74
CA ASN A 154 -13.00 -0.50 15.80
C ASN A 154 -11.63 -0.13 15.19
N LEU A 155 -10.83 -1.12 14.77
CA LEU A 155 -9.52 -0.93 14.16
C LEU A 155 -9.54 -0.98 12.62
N LEU A 156 -10.70 -1.18 12.00
CA LEU A 156 -10.88 -1.03 10.55
C LEU A 156 -11.10 0.43 10.17
N HIS A 157 -10.32 0.90 9.19
CA HIS A 157 -10.41 2.22 8.58
C HIS A 157 -10.75 2.07 7.09
N ALA A 158 -12.05 2.01 6.78
CA ALA A 158 -12.55 2.00 5.41
C ALA A 158 -12.70 3.43 4.88
N ILE A 159 -11.75 3.87 4.05
CA ILE A 159 -11.59 5.26 3.63
C ILE A 159 -11.98 5.49 2.16
N SER A 160 -12.18 6.76 1.80
CA SER A 160 -12.32 7.24 0.43
C SER A 160 -10.95 7.62 -0.14
N PHE A 161 -10.88 7.73 -1.47
CA PHE A 161 -9.69 8.33 -2.08
C PHE A 161 -9.48 9.75 -1.57
N LYS A 162 -8.23 10.10 -1.26
CA LYS A 162 -7.79 11.40 -0.70
C LYS A 162 -8.32 11.71 0.70
N GLU A 163 -9.02 10.79 1.35
CA GLU A 163 -9.35 10.88 2.78
C GLU A 163 -8.08 10.57 3.59
N VAL A 164 -7.77 11.42 4.58
CA VAL A 164 -6.59 11.24 5.45
C VAL A 164 -7.02 10.46 6.69
N SER A 165 -6.42 9.28 6.90
CA SER A 165 -6.55 8.53 8.15
C SER A 165 -5.29 8.73 8.98
N GLN A 166 -5.45 9.38 10.14
CA GLN A 166 -4.35 9.65 11.07
C GLN A 166 -4.38 8.64 12.21
N LEU A 167 -3.28 7.91 12.41
CA LEU A 167 -3.15 6.91 13.46
C LEU A 167 -1.99 7.27 14.39
N SER A 168 -2.22 7.12 15.69
CA SER A 168 -1.19 7.25 16.71
C SER A 168 -0.78 5.86 17.17
N ILE A 169 0.40 5.40 16.72
CA ILE A 169 0.90 4.04 16.90
C ILE A 169 1.93 4.03 18.03
N GLU A 170 1.75 3.10 18.95
CA GLU A 170 2.65 2.89 20.07
C GLU A 170 3.79 1.93 19.66
N VAL A 171 5.01 2.46 19.59
CA VAL A 171 6.22 1.69 19.22
C VAL A 171 7.14 1.52 20.41
N ASP A 172 7.76 0.35 20.49
CA ASP A 172 8.72 0.02 21.53
C ASP A 172 10.09 0.61 21.18
N VAL A 173 10.69 1.38 22.09
CA VAL A 173 12.04 1.93 21.89
C VAL A 173 13.04 0.97 22.50
N GLU A 174 13.84 0.31 21.65
CA GLU A 174 14.75 -0.80 21.98
C GLU A 174 15.71 -0.55 23.17
N PHE A 175 15.96 0.71 23.54
CA PHE A 175 16.95 1.08 24.57
C PHE A 175 16.38 1.55 25.91
N ALA A 176 15.06 1.67 26.07
CA ALA A 176 14.51 2.34 27.27
C ALA A 176 13.31 1.67 27.95
N CYS A 177 12.76 0.57 27.43
CA CYS A 177 11.43 0.06 27.85
C CYS A 177 10.34 1.15 27.85
N LEU A 178 10.58 2.25 27.11
CA LEU A 178 9.67 3.36 26.95
C LEU A 178 8.91 3.15 25.64
N LYS A 179 7.61 3.37 25.71
CA LYS A 179 6.74 3.37 24.56
C LYS A 179 6.67 4.77 23.98
N SER A 180 6.98 4.92 22.69
CA SER A 180 6.86 6.18 21.98
C SER A 180 5.62 6.17 21.10
N LEU A 181 4.89 7.28 21.10
CA LEU A 181 3.81 7.50 20.15
C LEU A 181 4.39 8.04 18.84
N VAL A 182 4.11 7.36 17.74
CA VAL A 182 4.43 7.75 16.37
C VAL A 182 3.12 8.01 15.63
N ASN A 183 2.96 9.23 15.11
CA ASN A 183 1.81 9.55 14.28
C ASN A 183 2.11 9.18 12.82
N VAL A 184 1.17 8.49 12.21
CA VAL A 184 1.24 8.03 10.83
C VAL A 184 -0.04 8.42 10.10
N ASP A 185 0.12 9.13 9.00
CA ASP A 185 -0.99 9.53 8.14
C ASP A 185 -1.02 8.64 6.90
N PHE A 186 -2.20 8.11 6.58
CA PHE A 186 -2.44 7.26 5.42
C PHE A 186 -3.44 7.94 4.48
N VAL A 187 -3.11 7.94 3.19
CA VAL A 187 -4.00 8.43 2.13
C VAL A 187 -4.01 7.45 0.97
N ALA A 188 -5.20 6.99 0.58
CA ALA A 188 -5.38 6.17 -0.62
C ALA A 188 -5.58 7.05 -1.86
N THR A 189 -4.89 6.73 -2.96
CA THR A 189 -5.15 7.29 -4.29
C THR A 189 -5.60 6.20 -5.24
N ALA A 190 -6.37 6.54 -6.27
CA ALA A 190 -6.89 5.54 -7.22
C ALA A 190 -5.75 4.94 -8.06
N SER A 191 -5.76 3.61 -8.24
CA SER A 191 -4.79 2.93 -9.10
C SER A 191 -5.34 2.56 -10.49
N GLY A 192 -6.67 2.59 -10.68
CA GLY A 192 -7.32 2.29 -11.96
C GLY A 192 -7.44 0.81 -12.33
N PHE A 193 -7.10 -0.11 -11.43
CA PHE A 193 -7.08 -1.55 -11.71
C PHE A 193 -8.42 -2.25 -11.46
N SER A 194 -9.11 -1.95 -10.37
CA SER A 194 -10.40 -2.53 -10.01
C SER A 194 -11.24 -1.56 -9.17
N PHE A 195 -12.44 -1.96 -8.76
CA PHE A 195 -13.25 -1.16 -7.84
C PHE A 195 -12.48 -0.84 -6.55
N GLY A 196 -12.26 0.45 -6.29
CA GLY A 196 -11.54 0.94 -5.13
C GLY A 196 -10.06 0.55 -5.05
N SER A 197 -9.47 -0.02 -6.10
CA SER A 197 -8.04 -0.35 -6.10
C SER A 197 -7.21 0.90 -5.85
N SER A 198 -6.22 0.79 -4.97
CA SER A 198 -5.52 1.95 -4.45
C SER A 198 -4.01 1.81 -4.42
N ASN A 199 -3.36 2.95 -4.63
CA ASN A 199 -1.99 3.19 -4.19
C ASN A 199 -2.03 3.95 -2.87
N TRP A 200 -0.97 3.85 -2.07
CA TRP A 200 -0.94 4.40 -0.72
C TRP A 200 0.16 5.44 -0.56
N TYR A 201 -0.23 6.62 -0.07
CA TYR A 201 0.68 7.66 0.36
C TYR A 201 0.70 7.69 1.89
N ILE A 202 1.90 7.52 2.46
CA ILE A 202 2.10 7.36 3.89
C ILE A 202 3.05 8.45 4.37
N THR A 203 2.64 9.21 5.38
CA THR A 203 3.51 10.18 6.06
C THR A 203 3.84 9.66 7.44
N CYS A 204 5.13 9.40 7.70
CA CYS A 204 5.61 8.89 8.98
C CYS A 204 6.96 9.52 9.33
N CYS A 205 7.11 10.01 10.55
CA CYS A 205 8.37 10.59 11.06
C CYS A 205 8.96 11.72 10.18
N GLY A 206 8.11 12.48 9.48
CA GLY A 206 8.52 13.55 8.56
C GLY A 206 8.92 13.09 7.16
N TYR A 207 8.72 11.81 6.84
CA TYR A 207 8.97 11.23 5.51
C TYR A 207 7.68 10.86 4.82
N THR A 208 7.70 10.97 3.50
CA THR A 208 6.57 10.62 2.64
C THR A 208 6.93 9.43 1.77
N ILE A 209 6.08 8.40 1.79
CA ILE A 209 6.31 7.11 1.14
C ILE A 209 5.10 6.80 0.28
N ALA A 210 5.34 6.51 -0.99
CA ALA A 210 4.35 6.09 -1.95
C ALA A 210 4.49 4.58 -2.19
N ILE A 211 3.45 3.79 -1.96
CA ILE A 211 3.38 2.36 -2.29
C ILE A 211 2.43 2.18 -3.46
N TYR A 212 2.94 1.66 -4.57
CA TYR A 212 2.15 1.37 -5.77
C TYR A 212 1.70 -0.09 -5.74
N GLY A 213 0.39 -0.30 -5.78
CA GLY A 213 -0.24 -1.59 -6.06
C GLY A 213 -0.50 -1.74 -7.55
N GLU A 214 -1.31 -2.74 -7.90
CA GLU A 214 -1.78 -3.00 -9.26
C GLU A 214 -2.34 -1.72 -9.88
N SER A 215 -1.66 -1.19 -10.89
CA SER A 215 -1.95 0.13 -11.46
C SER A 215 -2.16 0.04 -12.97
N THR A 216 -3.22 0.69 -13.47
CA THR A 216 -3.57 0.75 -14.89
C THR A 216 -3.12 2.07 -15.49
N ASN A 217 -2.67 2.04 -16.74
CA ASN A 217 -2.31 3.25 -17.48
C ASN A 217 -3.56 4.16 -17.62
N PRO A 218 -3.49 5.46 -17.23
CA PRO A 218 -4.62 6.39 -17.35
C PRO A 218 -5.22 6.48 -18.76
N MET A 219 -4.43 6.18 -19.80
CA MET A 219 -4.86 6.23 -21.20
C MET A 219 -5.64 4.97 -21.63
N VAL A 220 -5.58 3.89 -20.87
CA VAL A 220 -6.40 2.70 -21.14
C VAL A 220 -7.85 3.03 -20.79
N PRO A 221 -8.83 2.81 -21.68
CA PRO A 221 -10.24 3.03 -21.37
C PRO A 221 -10.70 2.00 -20.33
N THR A 222 -10.58 2.36 -19.06
CA THR A 222 -11.03 1.54 -17.94
C THR A 222 -12.43 1.97 -17.49
N ILE A 223 -13.18 1.03 -16.93
CA ILE A 223 -14.46 1.32 -16.29
C ILE A 223 -14.27 1.90 -14.87
N TYR A 224 -13.08 1.76 -14.29
CA TYR A 224 -12.78 2.15 -12.91
C TYR A 224 -12.29 3.59 -12.84
N LYS A 225 -12.26 4.13 -11.61
CA LYS A 225 -11.68 5.44 -11.37
C LYS A 225 -10.21 5.46 -11.84
N PRO A 226 -9.81 6.39 -12.70
CA PRO A 226 -8.49 6.39 -13.32
C PRO A 226 -7.38 6.55 -12.30
N PHE A 227 -6.17 6.10 -12.67
CA PHE A 227 -4.99 6.24 -11.85
C PHE A 227 -4.71 7.71 -11.49
N ASP A 228 -4.36 7.97 -10.23
CA ASP A 228 -4.08 9.31 -9.69
C ASP A 228 -2.69 9.36 -9.01
N SER A 229 -1.72 10.01 -9.66
CA SER A 229 -0.37 10.27 -9.12
C SER A 229 -0.23 11.59 -8.37
N THR A 230 -1.24 12.45 -8.33
CA THR A 230 -1.08 13.87 -7.93
C THR A 230 -0.41 14.04 -6.56
N LEU A 231 -0.78 13.20 -5.58
CA LEU A 231 -0.16 13.21 -4.25
C LEU A 231 1.19 12.46 -4.24
N MET A 232 1.29 11.39 -5.05
CA MET A 232 2.37 10.42 -5.06
C MET A 232 3.68 10.99 -5.60
N GLU A 233 3.60 11.94 -6.53
CA GLU A 233 4.77 12.64 -7.11
C GLU A 233 5.61 13.39 -6.07
N SER A 234 5.00 13.75 -4.93
CA SER A 234 5.67 14.44 -3.82
C SER A 234 6.41 13.49 -2.85
N ALA A 235 6.30 12.17 -3.04
CA ALA A 235 6.85 11.18 -2.13
C ALA A 235 8.39 11.17 -2.15
N ASN A 236 9.01 11.08 -0.97
CA ASN A 236 10.45 10.91 -0.86
C ASN A 236 10.91 9.55 -1.38
N TYR A 237 10.10 8.51 -1.11
CA TYR A 237 10.38 7.13 -1.47
C TYR A 237 9.19 6.51 -2.20
N ASN A 238 9.45 5.82 -3.30
CA ASN A 238 8.44 5.16 -4.11
C ASN A 238 8.71 3.66 -4.11
N ILE A 239 7.78 2.87 -3.59
CA ILE A 239 7.85 1.41 -3.48
C ILE A 239 6.96 0.83 -4.57
N ILE A 240 7.56 0.16 -5.55
CA ILE A 240 6.81 -0.52 -6.60
C ILE A 240 6.56 -1.95 -6.14
N SER A 241 5.31 -2.31 -5.85
CA SER A 241 4.98 -3.68 -5.44
C SER A 241 5.21 -4.66 -6.61
N PRO A 242 5.52 -5.94 -6.35
CA PRO A 242 5.85 -6.92 -7.39
C PRO A 242 4.80 -7.09 -8.50
N GLY A 243 3.52 -6.85 -8.19
CA GLY A 243 2.42 -6.92 -9.14
C GLY A 243 1.86 -5.57 -9.54
N ALA A 244 2.53 -4.47 -9.18
CA ALA A 244 2.09 -3.12 -9.53
C ALA A 244 2.00 -2.89 -11.04
N THR A 245 2.92 -3.53 -11.78
CA THR A 245 3.07 -3.40 -13.22
C THR A 245 2.86 -4.75 -13.89
N CYS A 246 2.55 -4.75 -15.19
CA CYS A 246 2.57 -5.99 -15.96
C CYS A 246 4.00 -6.54 -16.04
N GLN A 247 4.15 -7.87 -15.96
CA GLN A 247 5.45 -8.50 -16.17
C GLN A 247 5.75 -8.54 -17.67
N PRO A 248 7.00 -8.30 -18.08
CA PRO A 248 7.40 -8.44 -19.48
C PRO A 248 7.06 -9.86 -19.95
N LYS A 249 6.36 -9.98 -21.08
CA LYS A 249 6.04 -11.28 -21.70
C LYS A 249 7.37 -11.97 -22.03
N PHE A 250 7.75 -13.00 -21.26
CA PHE A 250 8.79 -13.92 -21.70
C PHE A 250 8.24 -14.69 -22.91
N GLN A 251 8.65 -14.28 -24.12
CA GLN A 251 8.56 -15.17 -25.26
C GLN A 251 9.56 -16.31 -25.02
N THR A 252 9.06 -17.47 -24.58
CA THR A 252 9.83 -18.71 -24.64
C THR A 252 9.94 -19.11 -26.11
N THR A 253 10.89 -18.55 -26.84
CA THR A 253 11.42 -19.15 -28.05
C THR A 253 12.78 -19.75 -27.74
N SER A 254 12.87 -21.05 -27.99
CA SER A 254 14.08 -21.85 -27.88
C SER A 254 15.22 -21.26 -28.71
N LYS A 255 16.39 -21.19 -28.08
CA LYS A 255 17.75 -21.01 -28.62
C LYS A 255 18.07 -19.64 -29.25
N SER A 256 18.92 -18.94 -28.51
CA SER A 256 20.01 -18.06 -28.96
C SER A 256 19.64 -17.02 -30.02
N GLU A 257 19.21 -15.86 -29.54
CA GLU A 257 19.64 -14.53 -30.01
C GLU A 257 19.20 -13.50 -28.94
N GLU A 258 20.01 -12.46 -28.73
CA GLU A 258 19.82 -11.47 -27.66
C GLU A 258 18.39 -10.90 -27.66
N ILE A 259 17.69 -11.11 -26.55
CA ILE A 259 16.32 -10.65 -26.33
C ILE A 259 16.37 -9.12 -26.13
N LYS A 260 15.92 -8.37 -27.13
CA LYS A 260 15.61 -6.94 -26.96
C LYS A 260 14.27 -6.82 -26.23
N PHE A 261 14.29 -6.11 -25.09
CA PHE A 261 13.09 -5.65 -24.43
C PHE A 261 12.41 -4.60 -25.33
N GLU A 262 11.35 -4.96 -26.03
CA GLU A 262 10.53 -3.96 -26.72
C GLU A 262 9.68 -3.22 -25.69
N THR A 263 10.14 -2.04 -25.30
CA THR A 263 9.33 -1.02 -24.63
C THR A 263 8.13 -0.68 -25.51
N TYR A 264 6.93 -1.12 -25.11
CA TYR A 264 5.68 -0.64 -25.73
C TYR A 264 5.51 0.86 -25.43
N SER A 265 5.32 1.67 -26.47
CA SER A 265 4.91 3.07 -26.30
C SER A 265 3.51 3.15 -25.68
N GLU A 266 3.19 4.23 -24.97
CA GLU A 266 1.89 4.43 -24.31
C GLU A 266 0.66 4.25 -25.24
N PRO A 267 0.66 4.75 -26.49
CA PRO A 267 -0.43 4.49 -27.44
C PRO A 267 -0.59 3.00 -27.81
N ALA A 268 0.50 2.23 -27.76
CA ALA A 268 0.46 0.81 -28.09
C ALA A 268 -0.24 -0.02 -27.00
N GLN A 269 -0.13 0.36 -25.72
CA GLN A 269 -0.79 -0.35 -24.60
C GLN A 269 -2.32 -0.19 -24.63
N GLN A 270 -2.80 1.03 -24.87
CA GLN A 270 -4.23 1.31 -25.02
C GLN A 270 -4.84 0.50 -26.17
N LEU A 271 -4.14 0.49 -27.31
CA LEU A 271 -4.54 -0.27 -28.48
C LEU A 271 -4.52 -1.78 -28.18
N GLU A 272 -3.49 -2.28 -27.49
CA GLU A 272 -3.37 -3.70 -27.19
C GLU A 272 -4.49 -4.21 -26.27
N TYR A 273 -4.79 -3.51 -25.16
CA TYR A 273 -5.84 -3.92 -24.23
C TYR A 273 -7.23 -3.96 -24.90
N THR A 274 -7.55 -2.91 -25.67
CA THR A 274 -8.82 -2.83 -26.40
C THR A 274 -8.90 -3.92 -27.48
N VAL A 275 -7.80 -4.17 -28.21
CA VAL A 275 -7.71 -5.26 -29.20
C VAL A 275 -7.93 -6.61 -28.53
N GLN A 276 -7.31 -6.87 -27.36
CA GLN A 276 -7.50 -8.11 -26.60
C GLN A 276 -8.98 -8.32 -26.21
N LEU A 277 -9.67 -7.29 -25.70
CA LEU A 277 -11.10 -7.37 -25.39
C LEU A 277 -11.95 -7.65 -26.63
N ILE A 278 -11.65 -7.01 -27.76
CA ILE A 278 -12.31 -7.27 -29.04
C ILE A 278 -12.04 -8.70 -29.52
N THR A 279 -10.81 -9.21 -29.39
CA THR A 279 -10.45 -10.59 -29.74
C THR A 279 -11.21 -11.59 -28.87
N ILE A 280 -11.29 -11.38 -27.56
CA ILE A 280 -12.07 -12.22 -26.64
C ILE A 280 -13.54 -12.24 -27.08
N ALA A 281 -14.13 -11.06 -27.31
CA ALA A 281 -15.53 -10.96 -27.69
C ALA A 281 -15.79 -11.64 -29.04
N ASN A 282 -14.96 -11.40 -30.05
CA ASN A 282 -15.09 -12.03 -31.36
C ASN A 282 -14.95 -13.55 -31.31
N ALA A 283 -13.95 -14.05 -30.58
CA ALA A 283 -13.77 -15.49 -30.38
C ALA A 283 -14.98 -16.14 -29.69
N ALA A 284 -15.59 -15.45 -28.73
CA ALA A 284 -16.80 -15.92 -28.08
C ALA A 284 -18.00 -15.97 -29.04
N ILE A 285 -18.20 -14.92 -29.85
CA ILE A 285 -19.26 -14.90 -30.87
C ILE A 285 -19.03 -15.99 -31.94
N ASP A 286 -17.78 -16.24 -32.35
CA ASP A 286 -17.46 -17.29 -33.32
C ASP A 286 -17.82 -18.68 -32.77
N GLY A 287 -17.53 -18.95 -31.49
CA GLY A 287 -17.94 -20.19 -30.83
C GLY A 287 -19.46 -20.34 -30.75
N ILE A 288 -20.18 -19.26 -30.44
CA ILE A 288 -21.66 -19.25 -30.42
C ILE A 288 -22.23 -19.55 -31.81
N LEU A 289 -21.68 -18.95 -32.87
CA LEU A 289 -22.12 -19.17 -34.25
C LEU A 289 -21.85 -20.62 -34.71
N GLN A 290 -20.89 -21.30 -34.09
CA GLN A 290 -20.61 -22.73 -34.29
C GLN A 290 -21.52 -23.64 -33.43
N GLY A 291 -22.39 -23.08 -32.60
CA GLY A 291 -23.27 -23.84 -31.71
C GLY A 291 -22.60 -24.31 -30.41
N GLU A 292 -21.40 -23.82 -30.10
CA GLU A 292 -20.59 -24.23 -28.94
C GLU A 292 -21.04 -23.52 -27.64
N VAL A 293 -20.61 -24.05 -26.50
CA VAL A 293 -20.61 -23.32 -25.23
C VAL A 293 -19.24 -22.69 -25.03
N VAL A 294 -19.20 -21.37 -24.90
CA VAL A 294 -17.97 -20.64 -24.64
C VAL A 294 -17.85 -20.39 -23.14
N ILE A 295 -16.75 -20.81 -22.53
CA ILE A 295 -16.45 -20.57 -21.12
C ILE A 295 -15.27 -19.61 -21.01
N ILE A 296 -15.45 -18.53 -20.25
CA ILE A 296 -14.42 -17.54 -19.94
C ILE A 296 -14.23 -17.53 -18.42
N PRO A 297 -13.16 -18.16 -17.91
CA PRO A 297 -12.84 -18.09 -16.48
C PRO A 297 -12.43 -16.68 -16.08
N VAL A 298 -13.03 -16.15 -15.01
CA VAL A 298 -12.79 -14.78 -14.50
C VAL A 298 -12.45 -14.77 -13.01
N ASP A 299 -11.97 -13.64 -12.51
CA ASP A 299 -11.72 -13.41 -11.09
C ASP A 299 -13.02 -13.11 -10.32
N PRO A 300 -13.08 -13.41 -9.00
CA PRO A 300 -14.30 -13.19 -8.21
C PRO A 300 -14.51 -11.72 -7.79
N PHE A 301 -13.56 -10.82 -8.02
CA PHE A 301 -13.64 -9.40 -7.63
C PHE A 301 -14.09 -8.49 -8.75
N GLY A 302 -14.24 -9.04 -9.96
CA GLY A 302 -14.75 -8.35 -11.12
C GLY A 302 -13.72 -7.54 -11.89
N ASN A 303 -12.41 -7.72 -11.65
CA ASN A 303 -11.34 -6.87 -12.19
C ASN A 303 -11.48 -6.64 -13.70
N VAL A 304 -11.84 -7.67 -14.47
CA VAL A 304 -12.05 -7.55 -15.94
C VAL A 304 -13.43 -7.97 -16.40
N THR A 305 -14.26 -8.53 -15.50
CA THR A 305 -15.55 -9.14 -15.81
C THR A 305 -16.51 -8.17 -16.51
N PHE A 306 -16.67 -6.96 -15.97
CA PHE A 306 -17.58 -5.95 -16.52
C PHE A 306 -17.12 -5.48 -17.91
N ALA A 307 -15.82 -5.27 -18.11
CA ALA A 307 -15.25 -4.86 -19.40
C ALA A 307 -15.45 -5.92 -20.49
N ILE A 308 -15.27 -7.20 -20.16
CA ILE A 308 -15.54 -8.33 -21.07
C ILE A 308 -17.02 -8.35 -21.47
N ILE A 309 -17.94 -8.17 -20.53
CA ILE A 309 -19.38 -8.18 -20.81
C ILE A 309 -19.77 -7.04 -21.75
N GLU A 310 -19.30 -5.81 -21.52
CA GLU A 310 -19.59 -4.69 -22.42
C GLU A 310 -19.10 -4.97 -23.85
N HIS A 311 -17.89 -5.52 -24.01
CA HIS A 311 -17.37 -5.87 -25.33
C HIS A 311 -18.13 -7.04 -25.98
N LEU A 312 -18.60 -8.02 -25.21
CA LEU A 312 -19.49 -9.05 -25.70
C LEU A 312 -20.81 -8.46 -26.20
N ILE A 313 -21.42 -7.52 -25.47
CA ILE A 313 -22.66 -6.84 -25.88
C ILE A 313 -22.45 -6.12 -27.22
N ILE A 314 -21.35 -5.36 -27.35
CA ILE A 314 -21.01 -4.65 -28.59
C ILE A 314 -20.84 -5.62 -29.76
N ALA A 315 -20.13 -6.73 -29.55
CA ALA A 315 -19.91 -7.74 -30.58
C ALA A 315 -21.23 -8.45 -30.98
N MET A 316 -22.09 -8.74 -29.99
CA MET A 316 -23.42 -9.31 -30.22
C MET A 316 -24.29 -8.39 -31.08
N GLU A 317 -24.38 -7.10 -30.73
CA GLU A 317 -25.20 -6.12 -31.48
C GLU A 317 -24.68 -5.94 -32.92
N LYS A 318 -23.36 -6.03 -33.16
CA LYS A 318 -22.76 -5.88 -34.48
C LYS A 318 -22.88 -7.12 -35.36
N ARG A 319 -22.77 -8.32 -34.79
CA ARG A 319 -22.55 -9.56 -35.57
C ARG A 319 -23.73 -10.52 -35.56
N LEU A 320 -24.63 -10.45 -34.57
CA LEU A 320 -25.78 -11.34 -34.49
C LEU A 320 -26.99 -10.71 -35.19
N ARG A 321 -27.79 -11.54 -35.87
CA ARG A 321 -29.06 -11.09 -36.45
C ARG A 321 -30.04 -10.75 -35.32
N GLN A 322 -30.96 -9.81 -35.55
CA GLN A 322 -31.93 -9.34 -34.54
C GLN A 322 -32.74 -10.46 -33.84
N HIS A 323 -32.92 -11.62 -34.50
CA HIS A 323 -33.68 -12.76 -33.97
C HIS A 323 -32.81 -13.87 -33.32
N GLN A 324 -31.47 -13.76 -33.34
CA GLN A 324 -30.62 -14.74 -32.67
C GLN A 324 -30.60 -14.49 -31.15
N MET A 325 -31.24 -15.39 -30.42
CA MET A 325 -31.30 -15.36 -28.96
C MET A 325 -30.05 -15.98 -28.35
N VAL A 326 -29.03 -15.14 -28.13
CA VAL A 326 -27.78 -15.52 -27.46
C VAL A 326 -27.82 -15.03 -26.01
N ARG A 327 -27.41 -15.90 -25.08
CA ARG A 327 -27.40 -15.62 -23.64
C ARG A 327 -25.98 -15.60 -23.09
N ILE A 328 -25.74 -14.67 -22.19
CA ILE A 328 -24.54 -14.56 -21.36
C ILE A 328 -24.93 -14.99 -19.94
N TYR A 329 -24.21 -15.96 -19.39
CA TYR A 329 -24.34 -16.38 -18.00
C TYR A 329 -23.10 -15.94 -17.22
N CYS A 330 -23.33 -15.32 -16.07
CA CYS A 330 -22.29 -14.98 -15.12
C CYS A 330 -22.50 -15.86 -13.88
N LEU A 331 -21.57 -16.77 -13.63
CA LEU A 331 -21.67 -17.80 -12.61
C LEU A 331 -20.51 -17.68 -11.61
N GLY A 332 -20.82 -17.65 -10.33
CA GLY A 332 -19.81 -17.61 -9.29
C GLY A 332 -20.37 -17.32 -7.93
N ASP A 333 -19.82 -17.93 -6.88
CA ASP A 333 -20.40 -17.97 -5.53
C ASP A 333 -20.76 -16.59 -4.94
N CYS A 334 -20.16 -15.49 -5.43
CA CYS A 334 -20.41 -14.11 -5.03
C CYS A 334 -20.91 -13.18 -6.16
N MET A 335 -21.28 -13.71 -7.33
CA MET A 335 -21.50 -12.90 -8.54
C MET A 335 -22.72 -11.99 -8.46
N GLN A 336 -23.82 -12.41 -7.84
CA GLN A 336 -24.98 -11.53 -7.68
C GLN A 336 -24.65 -10.31 -6.80
N ASP A 337 -23.93 -10.55 -5.70
CA ASP A 337 -23.50 -9.49 -4.78
C ASP A 337 -22.49 -8.55 -5.44
N LEU A 338 -21.53 -9.10 -6.21
CA LEU A 338 -20.58 -8.32 -7.00
C LEU A 338 -21.28 -7.40 -8.00
N PHE A 339 -22.27 -7.90 -8.74
CA PHE A 339 -23.00 -7.09 -9.72
C PHE A 339 -23.87 -6.04 -9.05
N ASN A 340 -24.55 -6.40 -7.95
CA ASN A 340 -25.32 -5.46 -7.15
C ASN A 340 -24.44 -4.32 -6.59
N PHE A 341 -23.24 -4.67 -6.09
CA PHE A 341 -22.23 -3.71 -5.65
C PHE A 341 -21.78 -2.81 -6.81
N GLY A 342 -21.38 -3.39 -7.94
CA GLY A 342 -20.92 -2.65 -9.12
C GLY A 342 -21.95 -1.62 -9.61
N THR A 343 -23.22 -2.01 -9.73
CA THR A 343 -24.30 -1.09 -10.16
C THR A 343 -24.57 0.06 -9.20
N LYS A 344 -24.11 -0.02 -7.95
CA LYS A 344 -24.27 1.02 -6.92
C LYS A 344 -22.99 1.84 -6.70
N SER A 345 -21.90 1.52 -7.38
CA SER A 345 -20.56 2.08 -7.11
C SER A 345 -20.20 3.25 -8.03
N ALA A 346 -21.12 4.19 -8.23
CA ALA A 346 -20.96 5.32 -9.15
C ALA A 346 -19.74 6.21 -8.83
N GLU A 347 -19.37 6.36 -7.55
CA GLU A 347 -18.24 7.18 -7.10
C GLU A 347 -16.85 6.53 -7.30
N TRP A 348 -16.84 5.23 -7.63
CA TRP A 348 -15.64 4.37 -7.78
C TRP A 348 -15.37 3.93 -9.23
N VAL A 349 -16.22 4.35 -10.17
CA VAL A 349 -16.04 4.15 -11.61
C VAL A 349 -15.42 5.38 -12.27
N HIS A 350 -15.15 5.28 -13.58
CA HIS A 350 -14.70 6.43 -14.37
C HIS A 350 -15.67 7.63 -14.22
N PRO A 351 -15.19 8.87 -14.08
CA PRO A 351 -16.03 10.04 -13.80
C PRO A 351 -17.22 10.20 -14.75
N GLU A 352 -17.01 10.04 -16.06
CA GLU A 352 -18.06 10.11 -17.08
C GLU A 352 -19.23 9.13 -16.81
N ARG A 353 -18.94 7.95 -16.23
CA ARG A 353 -19.97 6.96 -15.87
C ARG A 353 -20.66 7.30 -14.56
N GLY A 354 -19.89 7.82 -13.60
CA GLY A 354 -20.42 8.26 -12.31
C GLY A 354 -21.40 9.41 -12.45
N GLU A 355 -21.10 10.37 -13.33
CA GLU A 355 -21.96 11.53 -13.61
C GLU A 355 -23.33 11.11 -14.17
N CYS A 356 -23.37 10.13 -15.09
CA CYS A 356 -24.64 9.59 -15.62
C CYS A 356 -25.52 8.97 -14.50
N ALA A 357 -24.90 8.42 -13.46
CA ALA A 357 -25.61 7.82 -12.34
C ALA A 357 -26.08 8.81 -11.29
N MET A 358 -25.49 10.00 -11.26
CA MET A 358 -25.83 11.08 -10.34
C MET A 358 -26.78 12.13 -10.96
N HIS A 359 -27.29 11.89 -12.17
CA HIS A 359 -28.20 12.82 -12.84
C HIS A 359 -29.54 12.92 -12.10
N HIS A 360 -29.84 14.10 -11.53
CA HIS A 360 -31.01 14.33 -10.67
C HIS A 360 -32.37 14.06 -11.33
N GLU A 361 -32.50 14.23 -12.65
CA GLU A 361 -33.77 14.00 -13.36
C GLU A 361 -33.95 12.57 -13.87
N ASN A 362 -32.85 11.85 -14.13
CA ASN A 362 -32.88 10.52 -14.75
C ASN A 362 -31.62 9.73 -14.35
N PRO A 363 -31.51 9.29 -13.09
CA PRO A 363 -30.37 8.52 -12.64
C PRO A 363 -30.36 7.16 -13.36
N THR A 364 -29.27 6.86 -14.03
CA THR A 364 -29.07 5.56 -14.72
C THR A 364 -27.94 4.78 -14.05
N SER A 365 -27.89 3.45 -14.20
CA SER A 365 -26.72 2.73 -13.69
C SER A 365 -25.42 3.22 -14.34
N PRO A 366 -24.28 3.21 -13.63
CA PRO A 366 -22.95 3.43 -14.23
C PRO A 366 -22.60 2.38 -15.31
N PHE A 367 -23.43 1.32 -15.43
CA PHE A 367 -23.36 0.27 -16.43
C PHE A 367 -24.68 0.15 -17.22
N PRO A 368 -25.04 1.14 -18.05
CA PRO A 368 -26.34 1.18 -18.72
C PRO A 368 -26.52 0.04 -19.74
N MET A 369 -25.43 -0.38 -20.40
CA MET A 369 -25.45 -1.53 -21.30
C MET A 369 -25.79 -2.83 -20.59
N LEU A 370 -25.34 -2.99 -19.34
CA LEU A 370 -25.63 -4.17 -18.54
C LEU A 370 -27.12 -4.21 -18.15
N GLU A 371 -27.72 -3.08 -17.79
CA GLU A 371 -29.15 -3.00 -17.48
C GLU A 371 -30.01 -3.36 -18.70
N LYS A 372 -29.74 -2.74 -19.85
CA LYS A 372 -30.43 -3.03 -21.11
C LYS A 372 -30.39 -4.52 -21.48
N ILE A 373 -29.25 -5.18 -21.28
CA ILE A 373 -29.13 -6.60 -21.62
C ILE A 373 -29.78 -7.54 -20.58
N LYS A 374 -29.86 -7.11 -19.31
CA LYS A 374 -30.64 -7.82 -18.28
C LYS A 374 -32.13 -7.73 -18.60
N GLU A 375 -32.64 -6.53 -18.89
CA GLU A 375 -34.05 -6.30 -19.23
C GLU A 375 -34.49 -7.05 -20.49
N SER A 376 -33.58 -7.20 -21.46
CA SER A 376 -33.83 -7.99 -22.68
C SER A 376 -33.67 -9.51 -22.50
N ASN A 377 -33.55 -10.01 -21.26
CA ASN A 377 -33.43 -11.44 -20.94
C ASN A 377 -32.26 -12.15 -21.65
N LYS A 378 -31.14 -11.44 -21.79
CA LYS A 378 -29.92 -11.94 -22.44
C LYS A 378 -28.75 -12.11 -21.47
N LEU A 379 -28.74 -11.42 -20.34
CA LEU A 379 -27.73 -11.59 -19.27
C LEU A 379 -28.38 -12.17 -18.02
N PHE A 380 -27.83 -13.29 -17.53
CA PHE A 380 -28.27 -13.97 -16.30
C PHE A 380 -27.11 -14.11 -15.34
N ILE A 381 -27.33 -13.81 -14.06
CA ILE A 381 -26.31 -13.83 -13.02
C ILE A 381 -26.76 -14.80 -11.91
N GLY A 382 -25.94 -15.80 -11.63
CA GLY A 382 -26.21 -16.81 -10.61
C GLY A 382 -25.01 -16.98 -9.70
N ASN A 383 -25.29 -17.21 -8.41
CA ASN A 383 -24.26 -17.63 -7.47
C ASN A 383 -23.94 -19.12 -7.61
N SER A 384 -24.92 -19.90 -8.06
CA SER A 384 -24.79 -21.33 -8.30
C SER A 384 -25.39 -21.76 -9.64
N LEU A 385 -25.05 -22.97 -10.09
CA LEU A 385 -25.68 -23.57 -11.28
C LEU A 385 -27.19 -23.76 -11.09
N ASN A 386 -27.66 -23.94 -9.85
CA ASN A 386 -29.08 -24.10 -9.55
C ASN A 386 -29.88 -22.84 -9.87
N ASP A 387 -29.29 -21.66 -9.63
CA ASP A 387 -29.91 -20.36 -9.91
C ASP A 387 -30.18 -20.18 -11.42
N LEU A 388 -29.39 -20.86 -12.26
CA LEU A 388 -29.46 -20.75 -13.71
C LEU A 388 -30.19 -21.93 -14.38
N LYS A 389 -30.55 -22.98 -13.63
CA LYS A 389 -31.04 -24.26 -14.18
C LYS A 389 -32.27 -24.11 -15.08
N THR A 390 -33.19 -23.22 -14.73
CA THR A 390 -34.45 -23.01 -15.49
C THR A 390 -34.24 -22.21 -16.77
N VAL A 391 -33.25 -21.31 -16.76
CA VAL A 391 -32.98 -20.35 -17.85
C VAL A 391 -31.83 -20.77 -18.77
N TYR A 392 -31.02 -21.76 -18.36
CA TYR A 392 -29.87 -22.23 -19.11
C TYR A 392 -30.25 -22.80 -20.49
N ARG A 393 -29.59 -22.29 -21.53
CA ARG A 393 -29.83 -22.62 -22.95
C ARG A 393 -28.51 -22.50 -23.72
N MET A 394 -28.30 -23.40 -24.67
CA MET A 394 -27.18 -23.39 -25.62
C MET A 394 -27.66 -22.92 -27.01
N PRO A 395 -26.78 -22.28 -27.83
CA PRO A 395 -25.41 -21.86 -27.51
C PRO A 395 -25.36 -20.66 -26.56
N CYS A 396 -24.27 -20.52 -25.80
CA CYS A 396 -24.12 -19.42 -24.82
C CYS A 396 -22.66 -19.09 -24.49
N VAL A 397 -22.46 -17.92 -23.87
CA VAL A 397 -21.21 -17.55 -23.19
C VAL A 397 -21.41 -17.68 -21.69
N MET A 398 -20.49 -18.33 -21.00
CA MET A 398 -20.45 -18.42 -19.54
C MET A 398 -19.18 -17.76 -19.02
N LEU A 399 -19.32 -16.67 -18.27
CA LEU A 399 -18.26 -16.11 -17.43
C LEU A 399 -18.34 -16.81 -16.08
N VAL A 400 -17.28 -17.52 -15.71
CA VAL A 400 -17.30 -18.38 -14.50
C VAL A 400 -16.17 -17.96 -13.57
N THR A 401 -16.50 -17.58 -12.33
CA THR A 401 -15.47 -17.22 -11.36
C THR A 401 -14.61 -18.42 -11.01
N SER A 402 -13.31 -18.19 -10.93
CA SER A 402 -12.34 -19.20 -10.58
C SER A 402 -11.51 -18.75 -9.37
N PHE A 403 -11.76 -19.40 -8.23
CA PHE A 403 -10.94 -19.28 -7.03
C PHE A 403 -10.85 -20.64 -6.34
N PHE A 404 -9.91 -20.80 -5.41
CA PHE A 404 -9.69 -22.07 -4.72
C PHE A 404 -10.93 -22.45 -3.89
N GLN A 405 -11.32 -23.73 -3.91
CA GLN A 405 -12.45 -24.29 -3.15
C GLN A 405 -13.86 -23.77 -3.53
N SER A 406 -14.04 -23.18 -4.71
CA SER A 406 -15.38 -22.85 -5.22
C SER A 406 -16.04 -24.03 -5.92
N ASN A 407 -17.36 -24.14 -5.82
CA ASN A 407 -18.15 -25.10 -6.61
C ASN A 407 -17.96 -24.87 -8.12
N CYS A 408 -17.70 -23.63 -8.50
CA CYS A 408 -17.40 -23.23 -9.86
C CYS A 408 -16.07 -23.83 -10.37
N MET A 409 -15.07 -24.05 -9.50
CA MET A 409 -13.81 -24.70 -9.88
C MET A 409 -14.02 -26.15 -10.29
N GLU A 410 -14.88 -26.89 -9.59
CA GLU A 410 -15.23 -28.26 -9.98
C GLU A 410 -15.97 -28.30 -11.31
N PHE A 411 -16.93 -27.39 -11.51
CA PHE A 411 -17.63 -27.23 -12.78
C PHE A 411 -16.66 -26.97 -13.95
N LEU A 412 -15.70 -26.05 -13.76
CA LEU A 412 -14.68 -25.74 -14.76
C LEU A 412 -13.82 -26.98 -15.10
N LYS A 413 -13.40 -27.74 -14.08
CA LYS A 413 -12.63 -28.98 -14.27
C LYS A 413 -13.42 -30.06 -15.00
N GLN A 414 -14.72 -30.20 -14.74
CA GLN A 414 -15.57 -31.14 -15.47
C GLN A 414 -15.72 -30.73 -16.94
N LYS A 415 -15.90 -29.43 -17.21
CA LYS A 415 -16.13 -28.91 -18.56
C LYS A 415 -14.90 -28.93 -19.46
N ILE A 416 -13.70 -29.00 -18.89
CA ILE A 416 -12.45 -29.07 -19.67
C ILE A 416 -12.31 -30.34 -20.51
N SER A 417 -13.05 -31.38 -20.13
CA SER A 417 -13.09 -32.66 -20.84
C SER A 417 -14.22 -32.74 -21.88
N ASP A 418 -15.04 -31.69 -22.03
CA ASP A 418 -16.17 -31.65 -22.96
C ASP A 418 -15.71 -31.08 -24.32
N PRO A 419 -15.78 -31.85 -25.43
CA PRO A 419 -15.32 -31.40 -26.74
C PRO A 419 -16.22 -30.32 -27.36
N ASN A 420 -17.45 -30.15 -26.87
CA ASN A 420 -18.38 -29.12 -27.34
C ASN A 420 -18.23 -27.78 -26.59
N VAL A 421 -17.22 -27.69 -25.73
CA VAL A 421 -16.90 -26.51 -24.95
C VAL A 421 -15.63 -25.86 -25.49
N ASN A 422 -15.67 -24.54 -25.58
CA ASN A 422 -14.56 -23.72 -26.00
C ASN A 422 -14.15 -22.80 -24.84
N PHE A 423 -12.92 -22.97 -24.36
CA PHE A 423 -12.36 -22.13 -23.30
C PHE A 423 -11.60 -20.96 -23.89
N ILE A 424 -11.94 -19.75 -23.45
CA ILE A 424 -11.14 -18.55 -23.70
C ILE A 424 -10.41 -18.19 -22.41
N TRP A 425 -9.10 -18.41 -22.40
CA TRP A 425 -8.24 -18.12 -21.27
C TRP A 425 -7.75 -16.69 -21.30
N ILE A 426 -8.17 -15.91 -20.31
CA ILE A 426 -7.80 -14.50 -20.15
C ILE A 426 -6.57 -14.28 -19.26
N SER A 427 -6.14 -15.32 -18.54
CA SER A 427 -5.02 -15.27 -17.63
C SER A 427 -4.31 -16.62 -17.57
N ASN A 428 -2.97 -16.58 -17.63
CA ASN A 428 -2.13 -17.78 -17.45
C ASN A 428 -2.34 -18.41 -16.07
N ARG A 429 -2.56 -17.59 -15.04
CA ARG A 429 -2.81 -18.07 -13.69
C ARG A 429 -4.11 -18.86 -13.61
N LEU A 430 -5.22 -18.29 -14.10
CA LEU A 430 -6.52 -18.97 -14.08
C LEU A 430 -6.46 -20.27 -14.89
N LYS A 431 -5.75 -20.24 -16.03
CA LYS A 431 -5.48 -21.42 -16.83
C LYS A 431 -4.75 -22.51 -16.04
N GLN A 432 -3.67 -22.18 -15.35
CA GLN A 432 -2.93 -23.14 -14.53
C GLN A 432 -3.75 -23.66 -13.35
N MET A 433 -4.54 -22.79 -12.68
CA MET A 433 -5.41 -23.18 -11.57
C MET A 433 -6.49 -24.19 -11.98
N VAL A 434 -7.12 -23.98 -13.14
CA VAL A 434 -8.18 -24.87 -13.63
C VAL A 434 -7.61 -26.15 -14.22
N LEU A 435 -6.58 -26.05 -15.07
CA LEU A 435 -5.99 -27.22 -15.73
C LEU A 435 -5.29 -28.13 -14.71
N GLY A 436 -4.54 -27.58 -13.76
CA GLY A 436 -3.67 -28.38 -12.89
C GLY A 436 -2.81 -29.35 -13.70
N HIS A 437 -3.06 -30.66 -13.55
CA HIS A 437 -2.41 -31.74 -14.31
C HIS A 437 -3.33 -32.40 -15.37
N ALA A 438 -4.54 -31.88 -15.58
CA ALA A 438 -5.52 -32.45 -16.51
C ALA A 438 -5.09 -32.26 -17.97
N ARG A 439 -5.37 -33.26 -18.81
CA ARG A 439 -5.27 -33.13 -20.28
C ARG A 439 -6.60 -32.59 -20.81
N PRO A 440 -6.64 -31.38 -21.39
CA PRO A 440 -7.87 -30.81 -21.90
C PRO A 440 -8.30 -31.51 -23.19
N PHE A 441 -9.60 -31.76 -23.34
CA PHE A 441 -10.23 -32.18 -24.60
C PHE A 441 -11.01 -31.02 -25.26
N ALA A 442 -11.37 -30.00 -24.47
CA ALA A 442 -11.99 -28.78 -24.94
C ALA A 442 -11.04 -27.96 -25.85
N LYS A 443 -11.62 -27.22 -26.79
CA LYS A 443 -10.91 -26.23 -27.61
C LYS A 443 -10.43 -25.10 -26.70
N MET A 444 -9.19 -24.64 -26.89
CA MET A 444 -8.59 -23.60 -26.05
C MET A 444 -8.08 -22.44 -26.89
N ILE A 445 -8.59 -21.25 -26.59
CA ILE A 445 -8.12 -19.98 -27.15
C ILE A 445 -7.44 -19.23 -26.00
N ASN A 446 -6.22 -18.74 -26.20
CA ASN A 446 -5.50 -17.97 -25.19
C ASN A 446 -5.44 -16.51 -25.63
N VAL A 447 -6.07 -15.62 -24.87
CA VAL A 447 -6.01 -14.18 -25.08
C VAL A 447 -5.74 -13.53 -23.73
N PHE A 448 -4.46 -13.32 -23.41
CA PHE A 448 -4.09 -12.79 -22.09
C PHE A 448 -4.47 -11.32 -21.97
N LEU A 449 -5.39 -11.03 -21.05
CA LEU A 449 -5.86 -9.69 -20.76
C LEU A 449 -5.07 -9.13 -19.59
N GLU A 450 -4.31 -8.06 -19.84
CA GLU A 450 -3.44 -7.45 -18.85
C GLU A 450 -3.70 -5.94 -18.79
N PRO A 451 -4.51 -5.46 -17.84
CA PRO A 451 -4.82 -4.04 -17.72
C PRO A 451 -3.69 -3.24 -17.07
N ARG A 452 -2.72 -3.88 -16.40
CA ARG A 452 -1.66 -3.16 -15.69
C ARG A 452 -0.72 -2.46 -16.66
N MET A 453 -0.29 -1.26 -16.29
CA MET A 453 0.72 -0.53 -17.04
C MET A 453 2.08 -1.24 -16.99
N THR A 454 2.95 -0.98 -17.96
CA THR A 454 4.33 -1.46 -17.90
C THR A 454 5.10 -0.76 -16.80
N PHE A 455 6.18 -1.40 -16.35
CA PHE A 455 7.14 -0.80 -15.44
C PHE A 455 7.67 0.55 -15.96
N ASP A 456 7.91 0.60 -17.26
CA ASP A 456 8.36 1.79 -17.97
C ASP A 456 7.38 2.96 -17.92
N ALA A 457 6.10 2.69 -18.13
CA ALA A 457 5.05 3.70 -18.05
C ALA A 457 4.92 4.23 -16.61
N LEU A 458 4.94 3.33 -15.62
CA LEU A 458 4.89 3.73 -14.21
C LEU A 458 6.09 4.62 -13.84
N CYS A 459 7.31 4.24 -14.26
CA CYS A 459 8.51 5.03 -13.99
C CYS A 459 8.43 6.43 -14.60
N ASN A 460 7.97 6.57 -15.85
CA ASN A 460 7.78 7.87 -16.50
C ASN A 460 6.85 8.79 -15.70
N MET A 461 5.79 8.22 -15.12
CA MET A 461 4.80 8.95 -14.33
C MET A 461 5.33 9.39 -12.96
N ILE A 462 6.35 8.73 -12.41
CA ILE A 462 6.94 9.04 -11.10
C ILE A 462 8.31 9.73 -11.22
N SER A 463 8.53 10.45 -12.33
CA SER A 463 9.83 11.03 -12.72
C SER A 463 10.40 12.07 -11.75
N ASN A 464 9.58 12.72 -10.92
CA ASN A 464 10.01 13.74 -9.96
C ASN A 464 10.60 13.18 -8.66
N THR A 465 10.70 11.85 -8.54
CA THR A 465 10.98 11.19 -7.27
C THR A 465 12.48 10.98 -7.01
N ARG A 466 12.88 11.00 -5.73
CA ARG A 466 14.30 10.87 -5.35
C ARG A 466 14.79 9.42 -5.35
N THR A 467 13.97 8.50 -4.86
CA THR A 467 14.35 7.10 -4.70
C THR A 467 13.19 6.17 -5.00
N ILE A 468 13.46 5.17 -5.85
CA ILE A 468 12.52 4.10 -6.21
C ILE A 468 13.06 2.77 -5.66
N LEU A 469 12.23 2.07 -4.89
CA LEU A 469 12.51 0.79 -4.28
C LEU A 469 11.79 -0.29 -5.09
N VAL A 470 12.56 -1.22 -5.64
CA VAL A 470 12.08 -2.21 -6.61
C VAL A 470 12.39 -3.63 -6.14
N PRO A 471 11.42 -4.55 -6.17
CA PRO A 471 11.65 -5.94 -5.79
C PRO A 471 12.51 -6.65 -6.84
N GLN A 472 13.22 -7.71 -6.42
CA GLN A 472 14.12 -8.46 -7.29
C GLN A 472 13.50 -8.97 -8.61
N PRO A 473 12.23 -9.41 -8.67
CA PRO A 473 11.61 -9.84 -9.94
C PRO A 473 11.53 -8.74 -11.02
N LEU A 474 11.61 -7.47 -10.62
CA LEU A 474 11.59 -6.32 -11.53
C LEU A 474 13.00 -5.75 -11.78
N GLU A 475 14.06 -6.44 -11.31
CA GLU A 475 15.45 -6.02 -11.41
C GLU A 475 15.87 -5.71 -12.85
N ALA A 476 15.56 -6.59 -13.81
CA ALA A 476 15.95 -6.39 -15.21
C ALA A 476 15.32 -5.12 -15.82
N ALA A 477 14.05 -4.86 -15.51
CA ALA A 477 13.34 -3.66 -15.96
C ALA A 477 13.86 -2.39 -15.26
N ALA A 478 14.23 -2.49 -13.98
CA ALA A 478 14.84 -1.40 -13.25
C ALA A 478 16.23 -1.05 -13.79
N ILE A 479 17.09 -2.04 -14.04
CA ILE A 479 18.45 -1.84 -14.57
C ILE A 479 18.43 -1.12 -15.91
N SER A 480 17.49 -1.45 -16.80
CA SER A 480 17.38 -0.77 -18.10
C SER A 480 17.03 0.72 -17.95
N ARG A 481 16.30 1.09 -16.88
CA ARG A 481 15.90 2.47 -16.59
C ARG A 481 16.89 3.26 -15.76
N MET A 482 17.76 2.61 -14.98
CA MET A 482 18.76 3.29 -14.16
C MET A 482 19.66 4.26 -14.96
N GLN A 483 19.88 4.00 -16.24
CA GLN A 483 20.72 4.85 -17.10
C GLN A 483 20.01 6.11 -17.62
N THR A 484 18.68 6.12 -17.67
CA THR A 484 17.89 7.17 -18.35
C THR A 484 16.96 7.93 -17.40
N HIS A 485 16.70 7.40 -16.21
CA HIS A 485 15.75 7.95 -15.26
C HIS A 485 16.46 8.75 -14.15
N PRO A 486 15.94 9.93 -13.74
CA PRO A 486 16.60 10.80 -12.76
C PRO A 486 16.60 10.26 -11.32
N ALA A 487 15.68 9.37 -10.98
CA ALA A 487 15.57 8.79 -9.64
C ALA A 487 16.67 7.74 -9.36
N THR A 488 17.06 7.62 -8.08
CA THR A 488 17.94 6.52 -7.63
C THR A 488 17.14 5.23 -7.43
N PHE A 489 17.56 4.14 -8.06
CA PHE A 489 16.94 2.83 -7.86
C PHE A 489 17.67 2.04 -6.77
N LYS A 490 16.90 1.43 -5.87
CA LYS A 490 17.39 0.37 -4.99
C LYS A 490 16.61 -0.90 -5.28
N ILE A 491 17.33 -1.98 -5.55
CA ILE A 491 16.76 -3.25 -5.98
C ILE A 491 17.09 -4.32 -4.94
N GLY A 492 16.11 -5.13 -4.56
CA GLY A 492 16.32 -6.26 -3.66
C GLY A 492 15.03 -6.73 -3.00
N ASN A 493 15.08 -7.87 -2.31
CA ASN A 493 13.94 -8.36 -1.51
C ASN A 493 13.93 -7.78 -0.09
N ASN A 494 15.09 -7.38 0.43
CA ASN A 494 15.23 -6.67 1.70
C ASN A 494 16.05 -5.41 1.43
N ILE A 495 15.40 -4.25 1.46
CA ILE A 495 16.01 -2.97 1.10
C ILE A 495 16.07 -2.08 2.33
N ASN A 496 17.30 -1.78 2.75
CA ASN A 496 17.55 -0.84 3.81
C ASN A 496 17.84 0.57 3.27
N VAL A 497 17.09 1.53 3.80
CA VAL A 497 17.20 2.94 3.47
C VAL A 497 17.50 3.71 4.74
N SER A 498 18.73 4.24 4.79
CA SER A 498 19.12 5.23 5.79
C SER A 498 18.25 6.46 5.61
N ILE A 499 17.31 6.61 6.52
CA ILE A 499 16.46 7.78 6.62
C ILE A 499 17.28 8.84 7.37
N PRO A 500 17.69 9.95 6.73
CA PRO A 500 18.51 10.96 7.38
C PRO A 500 17.66 11.73 8.39
N LEU A 501 17.65 11.30 9.66
CA LEU A 501 16.95 11.95 10.79
C LEU A 501 16.81 13.46 10.54
N PRO A 502 15.58 14.01 10.55
CA PRO A 502 15.37 15.40 10.19
C PRO A 502 16.30 16.25 11.06
N LYS A 503 17.28 16.89 10.42
CA LYS A 503 18.18 17.83 11.08
C LYS A 503 17.32 18.95 11.65
N GLY A 504 17.04 18.92 12.96
CA GLY A 504 16.31 19.98 13.65
C GLY A 504 15.14 19.56 14.54
N LEU A 505 14.77 18.28 14.64
CA LEU A 505 13.77 17.84 15.63
C LEU A 505 14.44 17.25 16.87
N ILE A 506 14.63 18.10 17.90
CA ILE A 506 14.97 17.64 19.25
C ILE A 506 13.65 17.24 19.93
N LYS A 507 13.33 15.94 19.95
CA LYS A 507 12.25 15.40 20.78
C LYS A 507 12.85 15.13 22.16
N THR A 508 12.51 15.96 23.13
CA THR A 508 12.98 15.84 24.52
C THR A 508 11.76 15.84 25.45
N SER A 509 11.69 14.86 26.35
CA SER A 509 10.71 14.80 27.42
C SER A 509 11.19 15.69 28.58
N LEU A 510 10.89 16.99 28.50
CA LEU A 510 11.11 17.91 29.61
C LEU A 510 9.85 18.02 30.44
N LEU A 511 10.01 18.01 31.77
CA LEU A 511 8.94 18.44 32.66
C LEU A 511 8.59 19.89 32.33
N LEU A 512 7.30 20.26 32.37
CA LEU A 512 6.82 21.61 32.03
C LEU A 512 7.58 22.68 32.82
N SER A 513 7.89 22.41 34.08
CA SER A 513 8.68 23.27 34.95
C SER A 513 10.14 23.47 34.50
N GLN A 514 10.73 22.51 33.81
CA GLN A 514 12.07 22.63 33.23
C GLN A 514 12.04 23.43 31.92
N PHE A 515 10.98 23.26 31.13
CA PHE A 515 10.79 24.05 29.90
C PHE A 515 10.55 25.53 30.21
N GLU A 516 9.72 25.84 31.20
CA GLU A 516 9.41 27.20 31.63
C GLU A 516 10.62 27.94 32.24
N ASN A 517 11.48 27.23 32.98
CA ASN A 517 12.62 27.84 33.68
C ASN A 517 13.91 27.91 32.83
N VAL A 518 14.09 27.01 31.86
CA VAL A 518 15.35 26.91 31.08
C VAL A 518 15.18 27.38 29.64
N VAL A 519 14.03 27.09 29.01
CA VAL A 519 13.86 27.27 27.56
C VAL A 519 13.08 28.55 27.24
N LEU A 520 11.99 28.81 27.96
CA LEU A 520 11.16 29.99 27.75
C LEU A 520 11.90 31.34 27.87
N PRO A 521 12.80 31.55 28.86
CA PRO A 521 13.51 32.82 29.01
C PRO A 521 14.55 33.05 27.89
N ASN A 522 14.99 31.99 27.22
CA ASN A 522 16.08 32.00 26.25
C ASN A 522 15.58 31.96 24.79
N LEU A 523 14.29 31.74 24.55
CA LEU A 523 13.69 31.77 23.21
C LEU A 523 13.39 33.21 22.79
N LYS A 524 14.28 33.81 21.97
CA LYS A 524 13.93 35.03 21.23
C LYS A 524 12.97 34.69 20.09
N SER A 525 11.85 35.40 20.03
CA SER A 525 10.84 35.24 18.96
C SER A 525 11.47 35.47 17.57
N ILE A 526 11.30 34.52 16.66
CA ILE A 526 11.63 34.69 15.24
C ILE A 526 10.53 35.55 14.60
N PRO A 527 10.84 36.70 13.97
CA PRO A 527 9.84 37.53 13.31
C PRO A 527 9.12 36.72 12.23
N GLY A 528 7.80 36.59 12.32
CA GLY A 528 6.96 35.88 11.33
C GLY A 528 6.48 34.48 11.75
N SER A 529 6.85 33.97 12.93
CA SER A 529 6.33 32.71 13.45
C SER A 529 5.37 32.95 14.63
N SER A 530 4.09 32.62 14.44
CA SER A 530 3.13 32.63 15.54
C SER A 530 3.26 31.31 16.32
N CYS A 531 4.12 31.29 17.32
CA CYS A 531 4.14 30.20 18.30
C CYS A 531 2.93 30.37 19.23
N LYS A 532 1.82 29.68 18.94
CA LYS A 532 0.70 29.56 19.87
C LYS A 532 0.93 28.33 20.74
N VAL A 533 1.30 28.56 22.01
CA VAL A 533 1.26 27.53 23.04
C VAL A 533 -0.20 27.23 23.36
N ALA A 534 -0.68 26.04 23.03
CA ALA A 534 -1.96 25.54 23.51
C ALA A 534 -1.71 24.69 24.77
N PRO A 535 -2.21 25.08 25.96
CA PRO A 535 -2.03 24.28 27.16
C PRO A 535 -2.91 23.03 27.06
N LEU A 536 -2.27 21.85 27.01
CA LEU A 536 -2.95 20.59 27.28
C LEU A 536 -2.94 20.37 28.80
N GLN A 537 -4.09 20.54 29.46
CA GLN A 537 -4.24 20.18 30.87
C GLN A 537 -4.38 18.66 30.99
N ILE A 538 -3.39 18.01 31.59
CA ILE A 538 -3.50 16.64 32.10
C ILE A 538 -3.37 16.74 33.62
N GLN A 539 -4.45 16.46 34.35
CA GLN A 539 -4.44 16.35 35.81
C GLN A 539 -3.90 14.98 36.23
N SER A 540 -3.00 14.97 37.22
CA SER A 540 -2.65 13.79 38.00
C SER A 540 -2.54 14.19 39.48
N GLN A 541 -3.20 13.45 40.37
CA GLN A 541 -3.15 13.62 41.83
C GLN A 541 -2.08 12.70 42.45
N VAL A 542 -1.11 13.33 43.13
CA VAL A 542 -0.41 13.03 44.43
C VAL A 542 -0.14 11.54 44.78
N ALA A 543 1.07 11.08 45.14
CA ALA A 543 1.81 11.45 46.36
C ALA A 543 3.31 11.04 46.39
N GLN A 544 3.98 11.60 47.39
CA GLN A 544 5.41 11.68 47.74
C GLN A 544 6.14 10.33 47.96
N ASP A 545 7.45 10.27 47.66
CA ASP A 545 8.50 10.32 48.69
C ASP A 545 9.94 10.34 48.12
N MET A 546 10.84 10.94 48.91
CA MET A 546 12.28 11.17 48.66
C MET A 546 13.15 9.91 48.82
N VAL A 547 14.34 9.88 48.20
CA VAL A 547 15.69 9.90 48.86
C VAL A 547 16.84 9.81 47.82
N LEU A 548 17.91 10.57 48.13
CA LEU A 548 19.20 10.81 47.46
C LEU A 548 20.06 9.53 47.25
N VAL A 549 21.10 9.46 46.40
CA VAL A 549 22.44 10.10 46.51
C VAL A 549 23.28 9.87 45.23
N SER A 550 24.14 10.86 44.96
CA SER A 550 25.32 11.03 44.07
C SER A 550 26.27 9.81 43.87
N ASN A 551 27.23 9.74 42.94
CA ASN A 551 28.16 10.73 42.36
C ASN A 551 28.95 10.12 41.17
N ASP A 552 29.40 10.97 40.23
CA ASP A 552 30.65 10.92 39.43
C ASP A 552 30.92 9.72 38.47
N SER A 553 31.30 9.88 37.19
CA SER A 553 32.08 10.95 36.52
C SER A 553 32.05 10.81 34.98
N CYS A 554 32.28 11.96 34.31
CA CYS A 554 32.85 12.12 32.95
C CYS A 554 32.05 11.71 31.69
N LYS A 555 31.11 12.59 31.28
CA LYS A 555 31.03 13.14 29.90
C LYS A 555 30.47 14.57 29.98
N ARG A 556 31.34 15.59 30.04
CA ARG A 556 30.88 16.99 29.99
C ARG A 556 30.38 17.27 28.58
N ASN A 557 29.07 17.43 28.43
CA ASN A 557 28.45 18.04 27.25
C ASN A 557 28.98 19.48 27.14
N VAL A 558 29.95 19.71 26.25
CA VAL A 558 30.35 21.08 25.88
C VAL A 558 29.30 21.58 24.90
N PRO A 559 28.49 22.60 25.24
CA PRO A 559 27.46 23.12 24.36
C PRO A 559 28.07 23.66 23.07
N VAL A 560 27.40 23.42 21.94
CA VAL A 560 27.86 23.90 20.64
C VAL A 560 27.22 25.26 20.39
N MET A 561 28.05 26.26 20.10
CA MET A 561 27.62 27.65 19.95
C MET A 561 27.39 27.98 18.48
N PHE A 562 26.25 28.57 18.15
CA PHE A 562 25.89 28.96 16.78
C PHE A 562 25.35 30.39 16.73
N GLY A 563 25.83 31.18 15.76
CA GLY A 563 25.40 32.56 15.54
C GLY A 563 26.50 33.41 14.93
N THR A 564 26.13 34.55 14.36
CA THR A 564 27.06 35.60 13.91
C THR A 564 26.66 36.92 14.55
N PHE A 565 27.64 37.80 14.77
CA PHE A 565 27.43 39.13 15.33
C PHE A 565 28.28 40.15 14.58
N THR A 566 27.86 41.41 14.63
CA THR A 566 28.56 42.52 13.97
C THR A 566 29.40 43.31 14.97
N VAL A 567 30.46 43.95 14.49
CA VAL A 567 31.34 44.83 15.29
C VAL A 567 30.52 45.87 16.07
N ASN A 568 29.52 46.49 15.42
CA ASN A 568 28.66 47.49 16.06
C ASN A 568 27.84 46.93 17.23
N GLN A 569 27.40 45.68 17.16
CA GLN A 569 26.69 45.02 18.27
C GLN A 569 27.62 44.79 19.45
N VAL A 570 28.84 44.31 19.20
CA VAL A 570 29.85 44.07 20.24
C VAL A 570 30.25 45.39 20.92
N VAL A 571 30.54 46.44 20.14
CA VAL A 571 30.89 47.77 20.67
C VAL A 571 29.75 48.35 21.51
N LYS A 572 28.50 48.24 21.02
CA LYS A 572 27.33 48.74 21.75
C LYS A 572 27.13 48.01 23.09
N GLN A 573 27.35 46.69 23.13
CA GLN A 573 27.26 45.94 24.38
C GLN A 573 28.40 46.30 25.34
N LEU A 574 29.63 46.45 24.85
CA LEU A 574 30.76 46.91 25.67
C LEU A 574 30.50 48.28 26.31
N GLN A 575 29.88 49.21 25.57
CA GLN A 575 29.46 50.52 26.09
C GLN A 575 28.33 50.43 27.12
N GLN A 576 27.44 49.43 26.99
CA GLN A 576 26.37 49.15 27.96
C GLN A 576 26.93 48.58 29.27
N GLU A 577 27.99 47.77 29.21
CA GLU A 577 28.72 47.24 30.37
C GLU A 577 29.64 48.29 31.04
N GLY A 578 29.60 49.55 30.59
CA GLY A 578 30.28 50.68 31.23
C GLY A 578 31.64 51.07 30.65
N LEU A 579 32.13 50.37 29.61
CA LEU A 579 33.44 50.62 28.97
C LEU A 579 33.34 51.73 27.91
N ARG A 580 32.94 52.94 28.31
CA ARG A 580 32.47 53.98 27.37
C ARG A 580 33.55 54.80 26.68
N ASN A 581 34.76 54.90 27.24
CA ASN A 581 35.67 55.99 26.89
C ASN A 581 36.91 55.60 26.07
N GLU A 582 37.21 54.31 25.86
CA GLU A 582 38.47 53.91 25.19
C GLU A 582 38.35 52.72 24.22
N ILE A 583 37.17 52.38 23.69
CA ILE A 583 37.07 51.31 22.69
C ILE A 583 37.62 51.79 21.34
N ASN A 584 38.77 51.24 20.93
CA ASN A 584 39.38 51.52 19.63
C ASN A 584 39.06 50.41 18.64
N VAL A 585 38.31 50.73 17.59
CA VAL A 585 38.01 49.79 16.49
C VAL A 585 38.84 50.17 15.27
N THR A 586 39.50 49.19 14.63
CA THR A 586 40.20 49.45 13.35
C THR A 586 39.25 49.97 12.28
N LYS A 587 39.62 51.08 11.64
CA LYS A 587 38.88 51.70 10.53
C LYS A 587 39.14 50.96 9.21
N SER A 588 38.71 49.71 9.13
CA SER A 588 38.68 48.93 7.88
C SER A 588 37.23 48.64 7.51
N ASN A 589 36.90 48.62 6.22
CA ASN A 589 35.58 48.17 5.73
C ASN A 589 35.56 46.67 5.41
N GLN A 590 36.66 45.96 5.66
CA GLN A 590 36.83 44.54 5.39
C GLN A 590 37.53 43.86 6.55
N TYR A 591 37.24 42.58 6.77
CA TYR A 591 37.87 41.75 7.79
C TYR A 591 39.41 41.71 7.60
N PRO A 592 40.19 41.62 8.69
CA PRO A 592 39.76 41.49 10.07
C PRO A 592 39.34 42.83 10.72
N PHE A 593 38.33 42.78 11.59
CA PHE A 593 38.01 43.88 12.49
C PHE A 593 38.65 43.64 13.85
N VAL A 594 39.31 44.66 14.40
CA VAL A 594 40.02 44.57 15.68
C VAL A 594 39.39 45.57 16.63
N ILE A 595 38.87 45.10 17.75
CA ILE A 595 38.31 45.90 18.83
C ILE A 595 39.29 45.83 19.99
N HIS A 596 39.95 46.94 20.27
CA HIS A 596 40.89 47.07 21.38
C HIS A 596 40.21 47.77 22.55
N ILE A 597 40.28 47.16 23.74
CA ILE A 597 39.73 47.67 25.00
C ILE A 597 40.92 47.89 25.95
N PRO A 598 41.55 49.09 25.93
CA PRO A 598 42.76 49.39 26.68
C PRO A 598 42.57 49.26 28.19
N GLU A 599 41.43 49.72 28.73
CA GLU A 599 41.12 49.68 30.16
C GLU A 599 41.25 48.27 30.79
N ARG A 600 41.08 47.21 29.99
CA ARG A 600 41.17 45.80 30.43
C ARG A 600 42.24 45.00 29.67
N ASN A 601 43.04 45.64 28.81
CA ASN A 601 43.99 44.96 27.92
C ASN A 601 43.35 43.76 27.17
N ILE A 602 42.15 43.95 26.63
CA ILE A 602 41.45 42.94 25.83
C ILE A 602 41.50 43.34 24.35
N VAL A 603 41.80 42.39 23.48
CA VAL A 603 41.73 42.54 22.02
C VAL A 603 40.78 41.48 21.46
N ILE A 604 39.71 41.92 20.80
CA ILE A 604 38.78 41.03 20.08
C ILE A 604 39.06 41.19 18.60
N ILE A 605 39.52 40.11 17.96
CA ILE A 605 39.86 40.05 16.54
C ILE A 605 38.79 39.23 15.84
N MET A 606 37.98 39.87 15.01
CA MET A 606 37.03 39.19 14.14
C MET A 606 37.72 38.99 12.79
N GLU A 607 38.14 37.76 12.48
CA GLU A 607 38.85 37.43 11.22
C GLU A 607 37.89 37.16 10.06
N SER A 608 36.68 36.71 10.36
CA SER A 608 35.60 36.51 9.40
C SER A 608 34.25 36.55 10.14
N PRO A 609 33.10 36.52 9.43
CA PRO A 609 31.79 36.42 10.09
C PRO A 609 31.62 35.20 11.01
N GLN A 610 32.49 34.19 10.90
CA GLN A 610 32.40 32.91 11.62
C GLN A 610 33.61 32.65 12.53
N HIS A 611 34.61 33.54 12.54
CA HIS A 611 35.86 33.32 13.28
C HIS A 611 36.21 34.57 14.10
N THR A 612 36.21 34.42 15.42
CA THR A 612 36.54 35.49 16.38
C THR A 612 37.56 34.96 17.38
N ILE A 613 38.63 35.72 17.60
CA ILE A 613 39.71 35.44 18.52
C ILE A 613 39.65 36.50 19.64
N ILE A 614 39.83 36.06 20.88
CA ILE A 614 39.89 36.93 22.06
C ILE A 614 41.27 36.78 22.68
N GLU A 615 42.01 37.88 22.74
CA GLU A 615 43.29 37.98 23.44
C GLU A 615 43.10 38.83 24.69
N ALA A 616 43.58 38.35 25.83
CA ALA A 616 43.57 39.07 27.10
C ALA A 616 44.78 38.67 27.95
N ASN A 617 45.27 39.59 28.78
CA ASN A 617 46.48 39.37 29.60
C ASN A 617 46.22 38.57 30.88
N ASN A 618 44.96 38.38 31.28
CA ASN A 618 44.58 37.58 32.44
C ASN A 618 43.28 36.79 32.15
N ASP A 619 43.04 35.77 32.97
CA ASP A 619 41.92 34.84 32.78
C ASP A 619 40.56 35.48 33.07
N ASP A 620 40.48 36.43 34.00
CA ASP A 620 39.23 37.11 34.38
C ASP A 620 38.70 37.97 33.21
N ASP A 621 39.59 38.71 32.56
CA ASP A 621 39.28 39.53 31.39
C ASP A 621 38.97 38.66 30.16
N ARG A 622 39.65 37.51 30.01
CA ARG A 622 39.31 36.52 28.97
C ARG A 622 37.91 35.94 29.18
N GLN A 623 37.56 35.59 30.41
CA GLN A 623 36.22 35.07 30.76
C GLN A 623 35.14 36.13 30.55
N PHE A 624 35.40 37.37 30.97
CA PHE A 624 34.50 38.50 30.73
C PHE A 624 34.22 38.70 29.24
N ALA A 625 35.27 38.80 28.41
CA ALA A 625 35.11 38.99 26.96
C ALA A 625 34.43 37.80 26.29
N THR A 626 34.75 36.58 26.74
CA THR A 626 34.10 35.36 26.25
C THR A 626 32.62 35.41 26.58
N GLN A 627 32.23 35.62 27.84
CA GLN A 627 30.83 35.69 28.27
C GLN A 627 30.04 36.79 27.54
N LEU A 628 30.68 37.93 27.29
CA LEU A 628 30.09 39.01 26.51
C LEU A 628 29.80 38.59 25.07
N ILE A 629 30.72 37.86 24.43
CA ILE A 629 30.52 37.32 23.09
C ILE A 629 29.44 36.22 23.10
N LEU A 630 29.40 35.38 24.15
CA LEU A 630 28.38 34.33 24.30
C LEU A 630 26.96 34.89 24.33
N ASN A 631 26.76 36.11 24.84
CA ASN A 631 25.44 36.75 24.87
C ASN A 631 24.87 37.04 23.45
N PHE A 632 25.71 37.01 22.42
CA PHE A 632 25.28 37.12 21.03
C PHE A 632 25.06 35.78 20.34
N LEU A 633 25.54 34.69 20.92
CA LEU A 633 25.49 33.35 20.35
C LEU A 633 24.34 32.55 20.96
N THR A 634 23.80 31.63 20.17
CA THR A 634 22.82 30.66 20.67
C THR A 634 23.58 29.42 21.14
N LEU A 635 23.36 29.01 22.38
CA LEU A 635 23.88 27.77 22.94
C LEU A 635 22.92 26.62 22.59
N ILE A 636 23.44 25.53 22.02
CA ILE A 636 22.72 24.28 21.75
C ILE A 636 23.33 23.15 22.58
#